data_AF-A0AAV1UBF8-F1
#
_entry.id   AF-A0AAV1UBF8-F1
#
_cell.length_a   1.000
_cell.length_b   1.000
_cell.length_c   1.000
_cell.angle_alpha   90.00
_cell.angle_beta   90.00
_cell.angle_gamma   90.00
#
_symmetry.space_group_name_H-M   'P 1'
#
loop_
_entity.id
_entity.type
_entity.pdbx_description
1 polymer ?
#
loop_
_entity_poly.entity_id
_entity_poly.type
_entity_poly.pdbx_seq_one_letter_code
_entity_poly.pdbx_strand_id
1 'polypeptide(L)'
;MRNLWMWSLPKRQAALAEWVSAMHGELVEELIEAQEAYQETMNKIETVRDQADIDILTRVQIIGMTTTGVAQNQRKIAAVEPLVVICEEAGEVLEAQLMACLSPACQQLVLIGDHKQLRPHISEYNLSVESDRGKRFALDVSLFERLVSPSSGLPFWMLTEQHRMRPQISQLIRMLFYPKVRDARETLEYPSLRGMNKNVFFVTHDHPEGDTAAAVGTPSRSHSNEYEVAYIIATLIYLLQQGYHTSDIAILTPYVGQLIKLRSALRGKFTLELNELDLDEIHRTSGDEDDDSEDDEMVDTARTNSQASLGAVKKQLSGEIRAATIDNFQGEEATIILASLVRSNTNAQGRGSIGFLKTPNRINVLLSRAKHGLILVGHGDLLRTKSPLWCQVIDHLQKDECYGTGLPLKCQRHSDDLRFATNPGSFAELAPDGGCLRPCGKRLPNRVHDFNLAVNMYALEFVGIPVAGAKTTQSQISQLLLPNTEIVEKSASECCLVVIDAVEFATEHHLVPHVSVFATSSNVNMGLAITPAASLALPARNRAPGAASTMERVICLACPSVCGEDCPTPEFCQVCGDDNIKERVADVIMFRTYGDVDPSEDPVLVLSCCSMVYTMETLDGTLHMGEFYDSHGNPRGALPGNYMSMPQCPNCSKPIRNLRRYGRVTKRAAIDSADKNFISHAQRQLVRLQERTNAAIENGGVTDDRALRHDLRSFGVTVKRPPCQKVYEACVALVTKSRGGQGGGDVYIDSSTLPVPNSSFQYLGCFYLLSAQLSMLGDNVSTRTRAQQYARQAVDLFAEGSFEVQAREARLLLVQILLADAEAKLSKTLENRKEHKERKKAVEKPTAEAYELLKGLRASGASFLSKYGNDVVLLGQRLERIIQRAASATYYQSVSMEEMKLIKMAMQTEFRGSGHWYRCINGHSYSIGECGMAMEETRCPECGAPVGGARHQFVEGTVPDEQMEAIN
;
A
#
# COMPACT_ATOMS: atom_id res chain seq x y z
N MET A 1 -28.18 16.91 -67.15
CA MET A 1 -28.14 15.44 -67.39
C MET A 1 -29.57 14.92 -67.48
N ARG A 2 -29.91 14.16 -68.52
CA ARG A 2 -31.28 13.64 -68.76
C ARG A 2 -31.55 12.42 -67.86
N ASN A 3 -32.43 12.62 -66.88
CA ASN A 3 -33.12 11.64 -66.01
C ASN A 3 -32.33 10.39 -65.55
N LEU A 4 -31.77 10.43 -64.33
CA LEU A 4 -31.03 9.34 -63.67
C LEU A 4 -31.83 8.03 -63.58
N TRP A 5 -33.15 8.11 -63.48
CA TRP A 5 -34.03 6.96 -63.28
C TRP A 5 -34.14 6.07 -64.52
N MET A 6 -33.67 6.55 -65.67
CA MET A 6 -33.59 5.77 -66.91
C MET A 6 -32.35 4.87 -66.99
N TRP A 7 -31.42 4.96 -66.03
CA TRP A 7 -30.21 4.15 -66.01
C TRP A 7 -30.45 2.80 -65.32
N SER A 8 -29.78 1.75 -65.80
CA SER A 8 -29.77 0.45 -65.12
C SER A 8 -29.18 0.57 -63.71
N LEU A 9 -29.64 -0.28 -62.78
CA LEU A 9 -29.17 -0.29 -61.39
C LEU A 9 -27.63 -0.36 -61.27
N PRO A 10 -26.91 -1.23 -62.04
CA PRO A 10 -25.45 -1.30 -61.97
C PRO A 10 -24.78 0.01 -62.40
N LYS A 11 -25.35 0.70 -63.41
CA LYS A 11 -24.81 1.97 -63.91
C LYS A 11 -25.01 3.11 -62.90
N ARG A 12 -26.12 3.09 -62.15
CA ARG A 12 -26.35 4.06 -61.06
C ARG A 12 -25.42 3.84 -59.88
N GLN A 13 -25.16 2.58 -59.50
CA GLN A 13 -24.21 2.25 -58.43
C GLN A 13 -22.78 2.64 -58.80
N ALA A 14 -22.35 2.35 -60.04
CA ALA A 14 -21.04 2.78 -60.53
C ALA A 14 -20.87 4.31 -60.52
N ALA A 15 -21.88 5.05 -60.98
CA ALA A 15 -21.84 6.51 -60.97
C ALA A 15 -21.89 7.10 -59.56
N LEU A 16 -22.66 6.51 -58.64
CA LEU A 16 -22.66 6.93 -57.23
C LEU A 16 -21.29 6.70 -56.59
N ALA A 17 -20.66 5.54 -56.82
CA ALA A 17 -19.33 5.25 -56.30
C ALA A 17 -18.29 6.23 -56.87
N GLU A 18 -18.38 6.54 -58.16
CA GLU A 18 -17.52 7.53 -58.83
C GLU A 18 -17.71 8.94 -58.24
N TRP A 19 -18.96 9.39 -58.03
CA TRP A 19 -19.24 10.71 -57.46
C TRP A 19 -18.83 10.80 -55.98
N VAL A 20 -19.08 9.76 -55.20
CA VAL A 20 -18.63 9.69 -53.80
C VAL A 20 -17.10 9.67 -53.75
N SER A 21 -16.42 8.95 -54.64
CA SER A 21 -14.97 8.96 -54.72
C SER A 21 -14.40 10.31 -55.16
N ALA A 22 -15.06 11.01 -56.10
CA ALA A 22 -14.66 12.34 -56.53
C ALA A 22 -14.82 13.37 -55.41
N MET A 23 -15.96 13.36 -54.70
CA MET A 23 -16.21 14.22 -53.55
C MET A 23 -15.23 13.96 -52.39
N HIS A 24 -14.93 12.69 -52.09
CA HIS A 24 -13.93 12.37 -51.08
C HIS A 24 -12.51 12.71 -51.52
N GLY A 25 -12.20 12.60 -52.82
CA GLY A 25 -10.88 12.96 -53.35
C GLY A 25 -10.51 14.41 -53.06
N GLU A 26 -11.41 15.35 -53.38
CA GLU A 26 -11.22 16.77 -53.11
C GLU A 26 -11.04 17.06 -51.60
N LEU A 27 -11.88 16.48 -50.74
CA LEU A 27 -11.79 16.66 -49.29
C LEU A 27 -10.51 16.04 -48.69
N VAL A 28 -10.02 14.93 -49.24
CA VAL A 28 -8.77 14.29 -48.79
C VAL A 28 -7.57 15.12 -49.19
N GLU A 29 -7.55 15.69 -50.41
CA GLU A 29 -6.49 16.61 -50.84
C GLU A 29 -6.44 17.86 -49.95
N GLU A 30 -7.59 18.50 -49.67
CA GLU A 30 -7.67 19.64 -48.75
C GLU A 30 -7.16 19.29 -47.34
N LEU A 31 -7.48 18.08 -46.84
CA LEU A 31 -7.01 17.63 -45.53
C LEU A 31 -5.49 17.41 -45.51
N ILE A 32 -4.92 16.83 -46.56
CA ILE A 32 -3.47 16.61 -46.69
C ILE A 32 -2.75 17.95 -46.72
N GLU A 33 -3.21 18.90 -47.55
CA GLU A 33 -2.63 20.26 -47.61
C GLU A 33 -2.69 20.97 -46.26
N ALA A 34 -3.83 20.87 -45.56
CA ALA A 34 -3.98 21.45 -44.23
C ALA A 34 -3.05 20.78 -43.19
N GLN A 35 -2.86 19.46 -43.27
CA GLN A 35 -1.95 18.72 -42.39
C GLN A 35 -0.48 19.11 -42.65
N GLU A 36 -0.09 19.25 -43.92
CA GLU A 36 1.25 19.69 -44.30
C GLU A 36 1.53 21.13 -43.81
N ALA A 37 0.59 22.05 -44.02
CA ALA A 37 0.70 23.43 -43.55
C ALA A 37 0.76 23.52 -42.01
N TYR A 38 -0.02 22.68 -41.31
CA TYR A 38 0.04 22.56 -39.85
C TYR A 38 1.42 22.07 -39.40
N GLN A 39 1.94 21.00 -40.01
CA GLN A 39 3.25 20.44 -39.66
C GLN A 39 4.38 21.44 -39.93
N GLU A 40 4.33 22.17 -41.04
CA GLU A 40 5.31 23.21 -41.35
C GLU A 40 5.29 24.34 -40.31
N THR A 41 4.09 24.78 -39.90
CA THR A 41 3.92 25.81 -38.87
C THR A 41 4.43 25.33 -37.51
N MET A 42 4.13 24.09 -37.13
CA MET A 42 4.63 23.48 -35.91
C MET A 42 6.16 23.38 -35.90
N ASN A 43 6.78 22.97 -37.01
CA ASN A 43 8.24 22.93 -37.15
C ASN A 43 8.87 24.33 -37.01
N LYS A 44 8.23 25.38 -37.55
CA LYS A 44 8.69 26.77 -37.39
C LYS A 44 8.62 27.22 -35.92
N ILE A 45 7.53 26.91 -35.23
CA ILE A 45 7.36 27.23 -33.80
C ILE A 45 8.44 26.52 -32.97
N GLU A 46 8.67 25.23 -33.23
CA GLU A 46 9.68 24.44 -32.53
C GLU A 46 11.09 24.99 -32.76
N THR A 47 11.42 25.38 -34.00
CA THR A 47 12.72 26.01 -34.32
C THR A 47 12.95 27.32 -33.53
N VAL A 48 11.91 28.15 -33.38
CA VAL A 48 12.00 29.39 -32.60
C VAL A 48 12.19 29.11 -31.11
N ARG A 49 11.49 28.10 -30.57
CA ARG A 49 11.65 27.67 -29.18
C ARG A 49 13.05 27.11 -28.94
N ASP A 50 13.53 26.26 -29.84
CA ASP A 50 14.87 25.69 -29.77
C ASP A 50 15.95 26.78 -29.78
N GLN A 51 15.80 27.81 -30.62
CA GLN A 51 16.74 28.92 -30.63
C GLN A 51 16.76 29.68 -29.29
N ALA A 52 15.58 29.92 -28.70
CA ALA A 52 15.51 30.55 -27.39
C ALA A 52 16.17 29.70 -26.30
N ASP A 53 15.98 28.38 -26.33
CA ASP A 53 16.62 27.45 -25.41
C ASP A 53 18.14 27.44 -25.61
N ILE A 54 18.63 27.40 -26.86
CA ILE A 54 20.07 27.45 -27.17
C ILE A 54 20.68 28.74 -26.62
N ASP A 55 20.05 29.89 -26.85
CA ASP A 55 20.53 31.18 -26.35
C ASP A 55 20.66 31.22 -24.83
N ILE A 56 19.78 30.50 -24.10
CA ILE A 56 19.86 30.35 -22.65
C ILE A 56 20.98 29.37 -22.28
N LEU A 57 21.03 28.21 -22.93
CA LEU A 57 22.01 27.15 -22.66
C LEU A 57 23.45 27.61 -22.90
N THR A 58 23.69 28.46 -23.91
CA THR A 58 25.02 29.04 -24.17
C THR A 58 25.46 30.01 -23.07
N ARG A 59 24.53 30.55 -22.26
CA ARG A 59 24.84 31.49 -21.17
C ARG A 59 25.08 30.82 -19.82
N VAL A 60 24.69 29.56 -19.65
CA VAL A 60 24.87 28.84 -18.39
C VAL A 60 26.23 28.17 -18.32
N GLN A 61 26.76 28.01 -17.11
CA GLN A 61 28.07 27.38 -16.89
C GLN A 61 28.00 25.85 -16.79
N ILE A 62 26.88 25.32 -16.27
CA ILE A 62 26.67 23.89 -16.06
C ILE A 62 25.30 23.53 -16.61
N ILE A 63 25.26 22.48 -17.42
CA ILE A 63 24.05 21.90 -17.99
C ILE A 63 23.92 20.48 -17.44
N GLY A 64 22.93 20.26 -16.57
CA GLY A 64 22.61 18.93 -16.04
C GLY A 64 21.52 18.28 -16.88
N MET A 65 21.80 17.12 -17.47
CA MET A 65 20.84 16.35 -18.28
C MET A 65 21.10 14.85 -18.13
N THR A 66 20.05 14.05 -18.24
CA THR A 66 20.19 12.59 -18.39
C THR A 66 20.76 12.25 -19.77
N THR A 67 21.37 11.08 -19.92
CA THR A 67 21.92 10.63 -21.21
C THR A 67 20.83 10.52 -22.29
N THR A 68 19.62 10.09 -21.91
CA THR A 68 18.45 10.09 -22.78
C THR A 68 18.00 11.50 -23.15
N GLY A 69 18.03 12.43 -22.19
CA GLY A 69 17.73 13.84 -22.42
C GLY A 69 18.69 14.49 -23.41
N VAL A 70 20.00 14.19 -23.32
CA VAL A 70 21.00 14.63 -24.31
C VAL A 70 20.68 14.06 -25.69
N ALA A 71 20.41 12.76 -25.78
CA ALA A 71 20.09 12.11 -27.05
C ALA A 71 18.84 12.70 -27.73
N GLN A 72 17.80 13.05 -26.95
CA GLN A 72 16.59 13.70 -27.45
C GLN A 72 16.84 15.15 -27.90
N ASN A 73 17.80 15.84 -27.27
CA ASN A 73 18.10 17.26 -27.52
C ASN A 73 19.42 17.45 -28.27
N GLN A 74 19.82 16.49 -29.09
CA GLN A 74 21.12 16.49 -29.76
C GLN A 74 21.38 17.77 -30.57
N ARG A 75 20.34 18.34 -31.19
CA ARG A 75 20.45 19.61 -31.94
C ARG A 75 20.85 20.78 -31.05
N LYS A 76 20.24 20.89 -29.86
CA LYS A 76 20.55 21.95 -28.89
C LYS A 76 21.97 21.79 -28.35
N ILE A 77 22.34 20.57 -27.97
CA ILE A 77 23.67 20.27 -27.43
C ILE A 77 24.76 20.46 -28.48
N ALA A 78 24.51 20.08 -29.74
CA ALA A 78 25.41 20.34 -30.84
C ALA A 78 25.58 21.84 -31.12
N ALA A 79 24.55 22.66 -30.91
CA ALA A 79 24.64 24.11 -31.06
C ALA A 79 25.37 24.79 -29.89
N VAL A 80 25.23 24.25 -28.67
CA VAL A 80 25.89 24.77 -27.47
C VAL A 80 27.38 24.40 -27.43
N GLU A 81 27.77 23.30 -28.07
CA GLU A 81 29.16 22.81 -28.16
C GLU A 81 29.90 22.70 -26.81
N PRO A 82 29.38 21.92 -25.84
CA PRO A 82 30.06 21.77 -24.56
C PRO A 82 31.44 21.13 -24.73
N LEU A 83 32.49 21.85 -24.29
CA LEU A 83 33.89 21.42 -24.39
C LEU A 83 34.25 20.35 -23.35
N VAL A 84 33.57 20.32 -22.22
CA VAL A 84 33.80 19.39 -21.11
C VAL A 84 32.51 18.63 -20.84
N VAL A 85 32.59 17.31 -20.85
CA VAL A 85 31.48 16.42 -20.53
C VAL A 85 31.85 15.60 -19.31
N ILE A 86 31.00 15.66 -18.27
CA ILE A 86 31.12 14.85 -17.06
C ILE A 86 29.96 13.86 -17.06
N CYS A 87 30.27 12.57 -17.04
CA CYS A 87 29.28 11.50 -16.91
C CYS A 87 29.42 10.86 -15.54
N GLU A 88 28.42 11.08 -14.69
CA GLU A 88 28.23 10.33 -13.44
C GLU A 88 27.57 8.97 -13.73
N GLU A 89 27.75 8.01 -12.82
CA GLU A 89 27.31 6.60 -12.96
C GLU A 89 27.69 5.96 -14.31
N ALA A 90 28.87 6.32 -14.84
CA ALA A 90 29.34 5.89 -16.15
C ALA A 90 29.48 4.35 -16.29
N GLY A 91 29.52 3.63 -15.17
CA GLY A 91 29.47 2.17 -15.12
C GLY A 91 28.14 1.58 -15.59
N GLU A 92 27.04 2.31 -15.39
CA GLU A 92 25.66 1.92 -15.68
C GLU A 92 25.15 2.48 -17.03
N VAL A 93 25.94 3.32 -17.71
CA VAL A 93 25.58 3.89 -19.01
C VAL A 93 26.05 2.99 -20.16
N LEU A 94 25.15 2.68 -21.10
CA LEU A 94 25.50 1.96 -22.33
C LEU A 94 26.55 2.73 -23.13
N GLU A 95 27.55 2.03 -23.65
CA GLU A 95 28.60 2.65 -24.46
C GLU A 95 28.01 3.45 -25.64
N ALA A 96 27.03 2.88 -26.34
CA ALA A 96 26.37 3.56 -27.46
C ALA A 96 25.66 4.86 -27.05
N GLN A 97 25.02 4.89 -25.87
CA GLN A 97 24.32 6.07 -25.38
C GLN A 97 25.31 7.17 -24.99
N LEU A 98 26.40 6.81 -24.30
CA LEU A 98 27.44 7.77 -23.96
C LEU A 98 28.09 8.36 -25.22
N MET A 99 28.37 7.52 -26.23
CA MET A 99 28.91 7.99 -27.52
C MET A 99 27.97 8.97 -28.23
N ALA A 100 26.65 8.77 -28.14
CA ALA A 100 25.68 9.71 -28.69
C ALA A 100 25.69 11.06 -27.95
N CYS A 101 26.05 11.08 -26.66
CA CYS A 101 26.12 12.31 -25.87
C CYS A 101 27.35 13.18 -26.20
N LEU A 102 28.34 12.66 -26.92
CA LEU A 102 29.56 13.39 -27.24
C LEU A 102 29.38 14.21 -28.52
N SER A 103 29.73 15.49 -28.46
CA SER A 103 29.85 16.35 -29.64
C SER A 103 31.28 16.31 -30.19
N PRO A 104 31.49 16.61 -31.49
CA PRO A 104 32.82 16.79 -32.05
C PRO A 104 33.66 17.90 -31.37
N ALA A 105 33.00 18.82 -30.65
CA ALA A 105 33.63 19.90 -29.91
C ALA A 105 34.16 19.46 -28.53
N CYS A 106 33.77 18.28 -28.01
CA CYS A 106 34.20 17.79 -26.71
C CYS A 106 35.74 17.58 -26.68
N GLN A 107 36.41 18.27 -25.76
CA GLN A 107 37.86 18.20 -25.56
C GLN A 107 38.24 17.41 -24.30
N GLN A 108 37.37 17.37 -23.30
CA GLN A 108 37.60 16.67 -22.05
C GLN A 108 36.37 15.84 -21.65
N LEU A 109 36.58 14.53 -21.49
CA LEU A 109 35.58 13.60 -20.99
C LEU A 109 35.99 13.09 -19.61
N VAL A 110 35.14 13.29 -18.61
CA VAL A 110 35.32 12.79 -17.24
C VAL A 110 34.26 11.74 -16.98
N LEU A 111 34.69 10.51 -16.72
CA LEU A 111 33.80 9.39 -16.40
C LEU A 111 33.95 9.03 -14.93
N ILE A 112 32.85 9.14 -14.19
CA ILE A 112 32.77 8.80 -12.78
C ILE A 112 31.80 7.63 -12.66
N GLY A 113 32.23 6.52 -12.08
CA GLY A 113 31.40 5.35 -11.92
C GLY A 113 32.14 4.19 -11.29
N ASP A 114 31.43 3.07 -11.16
CA ASP A 114 31.96 1.87 -10.53
C ASP A 114 31.66 0.61 -11.36
N HIS A 115 32.69 0.12 -12.05
CA HIS A 115 32.62 -1.06 -12.91
C HIS A 115 32.34 -2.38 -12.16
N LYS A 116 32.34 -2.37 -10.83
CA LYS A 116 31.98 -3.52 -10.00
C LYS A 116 30.56 -3.44 -9.42
N GLN A 117 29.83 -2.33 -9.64
CA GLN A 117 28.39 -2.21 -9.37
C GLN A 117 27.58 -2.54 -10.65
N LEU A 118 26.29 -2.20 -10.74
CA LEU A 118 25.47 -2.67 -11.86
C LEU A 118 25.99 -2.17 -13.20
N ARG A 119 25.76 -3.02 -14.19
CA ARG A 119 25.99 -2.74 -15.60
C ARG A 119 24.73 -2.14 -16.22
N PRO A 120 24.85 -1.49 -17.39
CA PRO A 120 23.70 -0.99 -18.12
C PRO A 120 22.69 -2.09 -18.42
N HIS A 121 21.41 -1.80 -18.20
CA HIS A 121 20.34 -2.75 -18.46
C HIS A 121 20.14 -2.96 -19.98
N ILE A 122 20.01 -4.23 -20.39
CA ILE A 122 19.65 -4.60 -21.76
C ILE A 122 18.45 -5.54 -21.77
N SER A 123 17.52 -5.32 -22.70
CA SER A 123 16.27 -6.12 -22.77
C SER A 123 16.49 -7.56 -23.23
N GLU A 124 17.50 -7.80 -24.09
CA GLU A 124 17.78 -9.12 -24.64
C GLU A 124 18.94 -9.80 -23.87
N TYR A 125 18.59 -10.74 -22.99
CA TYR A 125 19.55 -11.47 -22.16
C TYR A 125 20.65 -12.18 -22.97
N ASN A 126 20.34 -12.69 -24.18
CA ASN A 126 21.32 -13.38 -25.02
C ASN A 126 22.45 -12.48 -25.56
N LEU A 127 22.34 -11.16 -25.38
CA LEU A 127 23.37 -10.19 -25.75
C LEU A 127 24.21 -9.74 -24.54
N SER A 128 23.82 -10.13 -23.32
CA SER A 128 24.51 -9.78 -22.08
C SER A 128 25.69 -10.72 -21.83
N VAL A 129 26.77 -10.20 -21.25
CA VAL A 129 27.91 -11.01 -20.77
C VAL A 129 27.52 -12.08 -19.76
N GLU A 130 26.35 -11.96 -19.12
CA GLU A 130 25.81 -12.99 -18.21
C GLU A 130 25.39 -14.27 -18.95
N SER A 131 25.08 -14.17 -20.25
CA SER A 131 24.73 -15.31 -21.09
C SER A 131 25.95 -15.88 -21.84
N ASP A 132 25.97 -17.19 -22.08
CA ASP A 132 27.08 -17.83 -22.81
C ASP A 132 27.20 -17.33 -24.26
N ARG A 133 26.07 -16.97 -24.90
CA ARG A 133 26.06 -16.39 -26.24
C ARG A 133 26.51 -14.92 -26.23
N GLY A 134 26.10 -14.18 -25.20
CA GLY A 134 26.30 -12.74 -25.06
C GLY A 134 27.70 -12.32 -24.65
N LYS A 135 28.51 -13.22 -24.08
CA LYS A 135 29.97 -13.01 -23.89
C LYS A 135 30.72 -12.57 -25.15
N ARG A 136 30.21 -12.88 -26.35
CA ARG A 136 30.78 -12.45 -27.63
C ARG A 136 30.37 -11.04 -28.05
N PHE A 137 29.22 -10.56 -27.58
CA PHE A 137 28.65 -9.27 -27.95
C PHE A 137 28.94 -8.21 -26.89
N ALA A 138 28.78 -8.57 -25.61
CA ALA A 138 29.09 -7.75 -24.44
C ALA A 138 28.45 -6.34 -24.48
N LEU A 139 27.19 -6.25 -24.89
CA LEU A 139 26.50 -4.97 -25.06
C LEU A 139 26.23 -4.24 -23.74
N ASP A 140 26.18 -4.98 -22.64
CA ASP A 140 26.07 -4.47 -21.28
C ASP A 140 27.42 -4.15 -20.64
N VAL A 141 28.52 -4.13 -21.40
CA VAL A 141 29.79 -3.57 -20.91
C VAL A 141 29.83 -2.09 -21.25
N SER A 142 29.88 -1.24 -20.22
CA SER A 142 29.96 0.21 -20.40
C SER A 142 31.33 0.64 -20.94
N LEU A 143 31.36 1.83 -21.56
CA LEU A 143 32.62 2.44 -21.98
C LEU A 143 33.58 2.58 -20.79
N PHE A 144 33.05 2.93 -19.61
CA PHE A 144 33.82 3.04 -18.39
C PHE A 144 34.49 1.71 -17.99
N GLU A 145 33.74 0.61 -17.94
CA GLU A 145 34.29 -0.71 -17.63
C GLU A 145 35.36 -1.12 -18.64
N ARG A 146 35.13 -0.84 -19.93
CA ARG A 146 36.09 -1.11 -21.01
C ARG A 146 37.39 -0.31 -20.86
N LEU A 147 37.31 0.96 -20.45
CA LEU A 147 38.48 1.83 -20.25
C LEU A 147 39.22 1.55 -18.93
N VAL A 148 38.54 1.08 -17.89
CA VAL A 148 39.16 0.71 -16.61
C VAL A 148 39.83 -0.67 -16.68
N SER A 149 39.42 -1.51 -17.64
CA SER A 149 40.03 -2.82 -17.86
C SER A 149 41.56 -2.74 -18.01
N PRO A 150 42.34 -3.66 -17.41
CA PRO A 150 43.79 -3.70 -17.56
C PRO A 150 44.28 -3.71 -19.01
N SER A 151 43.44 -4.18 -19.94
CA SER A 151 43.73 -4.22 -21.38
C SER A 151 43.79 -2.84 -22.05
N SER A 152 43.18 -1.80 -21.45
CA SER A 152 43.19 -0.44 -22.04
C SER A 152 44.53 0.27 -21.88
N GLY A 153 45.29 -0.08 -20.82
CA GLY A 153 46.51 0.62 -20.43
C GLY A 153 46.29 2.03 -19.86
N LEU A 154 45.04 2.47 -19.66
CA LEU A 154 44.74 3.81 -19.13
C LEU A 154 44.79 3.82 -17.60
N PRO A 155 45.40 4.85 -16.98
CA PRO A 155 45.32 5.02 -15.55
C PRO A 155 43.91 5.45 -15.13
N PHE A 156 43.44 4.93 -14.00
CA PHE A 156 42.23 5.39 -13.34
C PHE A 156 42.53 5.62 -11.85
N TRP A 157 41.74 6.48 -11.22
CA TRP A 157 41.86 6.79 -9.80
C TRP A 157 40.66 6.20 -9.06
N MET A 158 40.92 5.52 -7.95
CA MET A 158 39.89 4.96 -7.07
C MET A 158 39.86 5.74 -5.77
N LEU A 159 38.71 6.26 -5.40
CA LEU A 159 38.48 6.82 -4.07
C LEU A 159 38.51 5.67 -3.05
N THR A 160 39.35 5.79 -2.01
CA THR A 160 39.62 4.70 -1.07
C THR A 160 38.92 4.86 0.28
N GLU A 161 38.33 6.01 0.57
CA GLU A 161 37.67 6.25 1.86
C GLU A 161 36.15 6.23 1.68
N GLN A 162 35.45 5.48 2.53
CA GLN A 162 34.00 5.35 2.50
C GLN A 162 33.37 6.04 3.72
N HIS A 163 32.29 6.79 3.50
CA HIS A 163 31.59 7.57 4.53
C HIS A 163 30.15 7.08 4.81
N ARG A 164 29.71 5.98 4.18
CA ARG A 164 28.32 5.51 4.26
C ARG A 164 28.13 4.46 5.34
N MET A 165 28.89 3.39 5.26
CA MET A 165 28.62 2.12 5.92
C MET A 165 29.38 2.04 7.24
N ARG A 166 28.72 1.52 8.27
CA ARG A 166 29.39 1.02 9.47
C ARG A 166 30.47 -0.05 9.09
N PRO A 167 31.61 -0.13 9.80
CA PRO A 167 32.70 -1.09 9.51
C PRO A 167 32.27 -2.56 9.35
N GLN A 168 31.32 -3.03 10.15
CA GLN A 168 30.81 -4.41 10.03
C GLN A 168 30.18 -4.69 8.65
N ILE A 169 29.59 -3.68 8.02
CA ILE A 169 28.99 -3.79 6.67
C ILE A 169 30.08 -3.62 5.62
N SER A 170 30.91 -2.58 5.73
CA SER A 170 31.97 -2.29 4.75
C SER A 170 33.03 -3.40 4.70
N GLN A 171 33.22 -4.17 5.78
CA GLN A 171 34.10 -5.33 5.81
C GLN A 171 33.66 -6.41 4.81
N LEU A 172 32.36 -6.62 4.62
CA LEU A 172 31.83 -7.54 3.60
C LEU A 172 32.24 -7.07 2.20
N ILE A 173 32.11 -5.77 1.94
CA ILE A 173 32.46 -5.15 0.65
C ILE A 173 33.98 -5.17 0.41
N ARG A 174 34.78 -4.89 1.44
CA ARG A 174 36.24 -4.87 1.39
C ARG A 174 36.81 -6.26 1.08
N MET A 175 36.26 -7.28 1.72
CA MET A 175 36.69 -8.68 1.52
C MET A 175 36.40 -9.17 0.10
N LEU A 176 35.27 -8.79 -0.48
CA LEU A 176 34.80 -9.33 -1.76
C LEU A 176 35.25 -8.51 -2.98
N PHE A 177 35.19 -7.18 -2.88
CA PHE A 177 35.26 -6.30 -4.05
C PHE A 177 36.38 -5.26 -3.97
N TYR A 178 36.59 -4.62 -2.80
CA TYR A 178 37.50 -3.47 -2.70
C TYR A 178 38.47 -3.55 -1.50
N PRO A 179 39.57 -4.32 -1.61
CA PRO A 179 40.47 -4.56 -0.48
C PRO A 179 41.19 -3.32 0.06
N LYS A 180 41.27 -2.24 -0.74
CA LYS A 180 41.93 -0.98 -0.37
C LYS A 180 41.00 0.04 0.31
N VAL A 181 39.70 -0.23 0.39
CA VAL A 181 38.72 0.73 0.95
C VAL A 181 38.87 0.79 2.48
N ARG A 182 38.84 2.01 3.03
CA ARG A 182 38.98 2.34 4.46
C ARG A 182 37.74 3.08 4.94
N ASP A 183 37.43 2.91 6.22
CA ASP A 183 36.26 3.51 6.86
C ASP A 183 36.62 4.91 7.39
N ALA A 184 35.78 5.90 7.05
CA ALA A 184 35.91 7.25 7.59
C ALA A 184 35.52 7.30 9.08
N ARG A 185 36.02 8.32 9.79
CA ARG A 185 35.84 8.44 11.25
C ARG A 185 34.36 8.44 11.66
N GLU A 186 33.51 9.11 10.91
CA GLU A 186 32.08 9.27 11.25
C GLU A 186 31.36 7.91 11.28
N THR A 187 31.79 6.96 10.44
CA THR A 187 31.18 5.63 10.35
C THR A 187 31.49 4.73 11.56
N LEU A 188 32.57 5.03 12.29
CA LEU A 188 32.97 4.34 13.51
C LEU A 188 32.05 4.74 14.69
N GLU A 189 31.53 5.96 14.66
CA GLU A 189 30.77 6.60 15.73
C GLU A 189 29.26 6.36 15.61
N TYR A 190 28.80 5.65 14.57
CA TYR A 190 27.37 5.32 14.42
C TYR A 190 26.80 4.60 15.65
N PRO A 191 25.52 4.82 16.01
CA PRO A 191 24.87 4.10 17.09
C PRO A 191 24.56 2.65 16.68
N SER A 192 24.53 1.74 17.65
CA SER A 192 24.03 0.38 17.44
C SER A 192 22.52 0.37 17.20
N LEU A 193 22.03 -0.67 16.52
CA LEU A 193 20.62 -0.85 16.25
C LEU A 193 19.81 -1.01 17.54
N ARG A 194 18.75 -0.22 17.66
CA ARG A 194 17.79 -0.26 18.77
C ARG A 194 16.99 -1.55 18.72
N GLY A 195 16.87 -2.23 19.86
CA GLY A 195 16.15 -3.51 19.97
C GLY A 195 16.93 -4.73 19.45
N MET A 196 18.15 -4.54 18.96
CA MET A 196 18.90 -5.58 18.26
C MET A 196 20.24 -5.84 18.95
N ASN A 197 20.64 -7.10 19.05
CA ASN A 197 21.97 -7.44 19.57
C ASN A 197 23.07 -7.16 18.53
N LYS A 198 22.76 -7.43 17.25
CA LYS A 198 23.69 -7.35 16.13
C LYS A 198 23.20 -6.31 15.12
N ASN A 199 24.15 -5.56 14.55
CA ASN A 199 23.87 -4.55 13.52
C ASN A 199 23.79 -5.18 12.11
N VAL A 200 24.49 -6.30 11.91
CA VAL A 200 24.45 -7.09 10.68
C VAL A 200 24.03 -8.50 11.06
N PHE A 201 23.02 -9.06 10.40
CA PHE A 201 22.58 -10.43 10.69
C PHE A 201 21.96 -11.09 9.47
N PHE A 202 22.26 -12.37 9.28
CA PHE A 202 21.65 -13.23 8.27
C PHE A 202 20.74 -14.25 8.94
N VAL A 203 19.44 -14.15 8.66
CA VAL A 203 18.40 -15.10 9.08
C VAL A 203 18.26 -16.17 8.00
N THR A 204 18.65 -17.40 8.32
CA THR A 204 18.53 -18.55 7.43
C THR A 204 17.22 -19.32 7.64
N HIS A 205 16.60 -19.76 6.55
CA HIS A 205 15.43 -20.65 6.57
C HIS A 205 15.42 -21.59 5.36
N ASP A 206 14.60 -22.63 5.41
CA ASP A 206 14.41 -23.64 4.35
C ASP A 206 13.01 -23.60 3.71
N HIS A 207 12.16 -22.65 4.10
CA HIS A 207 10.80 -22.52 3.57
C HIS A 207 10.78 -22.32 2.04
N PRO A 208 9.97 -23.11 1.29
CA PRO A 208 9.95 -23.09 -0.16
C PRO A 208 9.44 -21.75 -0.72
N GLU A 209 9.93 -21.37 -1.89
CA GLU A 209 9.40 -20.25 -2.67
C GLU A 209 8.01 -20.63 -3.21
N GLY A 210 7.13 -19.65 -3.41
CA GLY A 210 5.76 -19.89 -3.85
C GLY A 210 5.70 -20.39 -5.30
N ASP A 211 4.82 -21.37 -5.56
CA ASP A 211 4.52 -21.83 -6.91
C ASP A 211 3.71 -20.78 -7.66
N THR A 212 4.35 -19.97 -8.51
CA THR A 212 3.64 -19.38 -9.64
C THR A 212 3.27 -20.53 -10.57
N ALA A 213 2.01 -20.97 -10.51
CA ALA A 213 1.44 -21.96 -11.40
C ALA A 213 1.49 -21.47 -12.86
N ALA A 214 2.66 -21.56 -13.49
CA ALA A 214 2.74 -21.51 -14.93
C ALA A 214 2.25 -22.85 -15.47
N ALA A 215 1.21 -22.79 -16.29
CA ALA A 215 0.85 -23.86 -17.19
C ALA A 215 2.12 -24.41 -17.87
N VAL A 216 2.18 -25.75 -17.99
CA VAL A 216 3.27 -26.51 -18.61
C VAL A 216 3.80 -25.80 -19.86
N GLY A 217 5.03 -25.28 -19.79
CA GLY A 217 5.78 -24.80 -20.97
C GLY A 217 6.17 -23.33 -21.02
N THR A 218 5.78 -22.47 -20.07
CA THR A 218 6.18 -21.04 -20.08
C THR A 218 6.97 -20.67 -18.82
N PRO A 219 8.22 -20.16 -18.90
CA PRO A 219 8.98 -19.79 -17.72
C PRO A 219 8.35 -18.55 -17.05
N SER A 220 7.83 -18.71 -15.84
CA SER A 220 7.43 -17.59 -14.99
C SER A 220 8.64 -16.67 -14.75
N ARG A 221 8.50 -15.38 -15.05
CA ARG A 221 9.60 -14.40 -15.05
C ARG A 221 9.98 -13.89 -13.67
N SER A 222 9.20 -14.17 -12.62
CA SER A 222 9.48 -13.67 -11.28
C SER A 222 9.17 -14.69 -10.17
N HIS A 223 10.00 -14.69 -9.12
CA HIS A 223 9.86 -15.55 -7.95
C HIS A 223 9.35 -14.76 -6.74
N SER A 224 8.75 -15.44 -5.76
CA SER A 224 8.35 -14.86 -4.48
C SER A 224 8.43 -15.90 -3.35
N ASN A 225 8.57 -15.44 -2.11
CA ASN A 225 8.63 -16.27 -0.92
C ASN A 225 7.79 -15.62 0.20
N GLU A 226 6.64 -16.24 0.50
CA GLU A 226 5.67 -15.68 1.45
C GLU A 226 6.18 -15.70 2.89
N TYR A 227 7.04 -16.67 3.25
CA TYR A 227 7.66 -16.73 4.56
C TYR A 227 8.59 -15.52 4.77
N GLU A 228 9.44 -15.23 3.79
CA GLU A 228 10.32 -14.06 3.84
C GLU A 228 9.53 -12.75 3.94
N VAL A 229 8.44 -12.61 3.17
CA VAL A 229 7.55 -11.44 3.28
C VAL A 229 7.01 -11.29 4.71
N ALA A 230 6.50 -12.36 5.30
CA ALA A 230 5.97 -12.33 6.66
C ALA A 230 7.05 -11.95 7.69
N TYR A 231 8.26 -12.49 7.53
CA TYR A 231 9.39 -12.25 8.42
C TYR A 231 9.91 -10.81 8.33
N ILE A 232 10.07 -10.29 7.11
CA ILE A 232 10.49 -8.90 6.86
C ILE A 232 9.47 -7.92 7.45
N ILE A 233 8.17 -8.17 7.26
CA ILE A 233 7.12 -7.30 7.83
C ILE A 233 7.09 -7.37 9.35
N ALA A 234 7.31 -8.54 9.95
CA ALA A 234 7.41 -8.67 11.41
C ALA A 234 8.62 -7.88 11.95
N THR A 235 9.77 -8.01 11.29
CA THR A 235 11.00 -7.27 11.62
C THR A 235 10.80 -5.76 11.48
N LEU A 236 10.18 -5.30 10.39
CA LEU A 236 9.84 -3.91 10.15
C LEU A 236 8.96 -3.34 11.26
N ILE A 237 7.85 -4.02 11.60
CA ILE A 237 6.94 -3.59 12.67
C ILE A 237 7.70 -3.50 13.99
N TYR A 238 8.53 -4.49 14.30
CA TYR A 238 9.36 -4.49 15.49
C TYR A 238 10.30 -3.27 15.54
N LEU A 239 11.01 -2.97 14.46
CA LEU A 239 11.91 -1.80 14.38
C LEU A 239 11.13 -0.49 14.55
N LEU A 240 9.96 -0.35 13.94
CA LEU A 240 9.09 0.82 14.17
C LEU A 240 8.67 0.93 15.64
N GLN A 241 8.39 -0.19 16.32
CA GLN A 241 8.10 -0.21 17.76
C GLN A 241 9.30 0.19 18.63
N GLN A 242 10.54 0.00 18.15
CA GLN A 242 11.76 0.50 18.79
C GLN A 242 11.97 2.03 18.64
N GLY A 243 11.12 2.70 17.87
CA GLY A 243 11.18 4.14 17.62
C GLY A 243 12.00 4.53 16.38
N TYR A 244 12.14 3.64 15.39
CA TYR A 244 12.60 4.01 14.05
C TYR A 244 11.47 4.64 13.24
N HIS A 245 11.80 5.56 12.33
CA HIS A 245 10.87 6.12 11.37
C HIS A 245 10.81 5.27 10.10
N THR A 246 9.71 5.36 9.34
CA THR A 246 9.59 4.61 8.08
C THR A 246 10.63 5.04 7.04
N SER A 247 11.07 6.30 7.07
CA SER A 247 12.16 6.84 6.23
C SER A 247 13.54 6.23 6.54
N ASP A 248 13.74 5.72 7.75
CA ASP A 248 15.02 5.12 8.17
C ASP A 248 15.22 3.72 7.57
N ILE A 249 14.15 3.06 7.14
CA ILE A 249 14.14 1.65 6.75
C ILE A 249 13.77 1.53 5.28
N ALA A 250 14.56 0.79 4.51
CA ALA A 250 14.20 0.38 3.15
C ALA A 250 14.23 -1.14 3.01
N ILE A 251 13.32 -1.67 2.19
CA ILE A 251 13.21 -3.11 1.90
C ILE A 251 13.75 -3.40 0.51
N LEU A 252 14.74 -4.28 0.40
CA LEU A 252 15.31 -4.69 -0.89
C LEU A 252 14.98 -6.14 -1.22
N THR A 253 14.70 -6.40 -2.50
CA THR A 253 14.49 -7.76 -3.01
C THR A 253 15.02 -7.87 -4.45
N PRO A 254 15.59 -9.02 -4.86
CA PRO A 254 16.01 -9.24 -6.25
C PRO A 254 14.86 -9.47 -7.23
N TYR A 255 13.62 -9.73 -6.77
CA TYR A 255 12.51 -10.12 -7.64
C TYR A 255 11.27 -9.23 -7.45
N VAL A 256 10.68 -8.81 -8.57
CA VAL A 256 9.45 -7.97 -8.63
C VAL A 256 8.24 -8.67 -8.02
N GLY A 257 8.10 -9.97 -8.23
CA GLY A 257 7.03 -10.78 -7.64
C GLY A 257 7.04 -10.75 -6.12
N GLN A 258 8.22 -10.59 -5.50
CA GLN A 258 8.33 -10.35 -4.07
C GLN A 258 7.88 -8.93 -3.69
N LEU A 259 8.15 -7.90 -4.52
CA LEU A 259 7.60 -6.55 -4.32
C LEU A 259 6.07 -6.55 -4.38
N ILE A 260 5.47 -7.27 -5.33
CA ILE A 260 4.00 -7.40 -5.44
C ILE A 260 3.41 -8.02 -4.17
N LYS A 261 4.05 -9.09 -3.66
CA LYS A 261 3.64 -9.73 -2.40
C LYS A 261 3.85 -8.81 -1.18
N LEU A 262 4.95 -8.05 -1.13
CA LEU A 262 5.20 -7.04 -0.10
C LEU A 262 4.16 -5.91 -0.13
N ARG A 263 3.84 -5.37 -1.32
CA ARG A 263 2.79 -4.35 -1.55
C ARG A 263 1.44 -4.85 -1.05
N SER A 264 1.08 -6.08 -1.42
CA SER A 264 -0.16 -6.72 -0.97
C SER A 264 -0.20 -6.90 0.56
N ALA A 265 0.91 -7.35 1.17
CA ALA A 265 0.97 -7.62 2.60
C ALA A 265 1.05 -6.36 3.48
N LEU A 266 1.51 -5.24 2.93
CA LEU A 266 1.56 -3.93 3.59
C LEU A 266 0.27 -3.09 3.35
N ARG A 267 -0.58 -3.50 2.40
CA ARG A 267 -1.83 -2.81 2.04
C ARG A 267 -2.72 -2.57 3.28
N GLY A 268 -3.07 -1.30 3.51
CA GLY A 268 -3.91 -0.87 4.63
C GLY A 268 -3.19 -0.71 5.97
N LYS A 269 -1.88 -0.98 6.05
CA LYS A 269 -1.03 -0.69 7.22
C LYS A 269 -0.07 0.45 6.95
N PHE A 270 0.59 0.43 5.80
CA PHE A 270 1.53 1.45 5.34
C PHE A 270 1.32 1.70 3.84
N THR A 271 1.77 2.86 3.36
CA THR A 271 1.89 3.11 1.92
C THR A 271 3.28 2.63 1.49
N LEU A 272 3.34 1.81 0.43
CA LEU A 272 4.62 1.39 -0.15
C LEU A 272 5.03 2.42 -1.19
N GLU A 273 6.20 3.03 -1.00
CA GLU A 273 6.82 3.90 -2.00
C GLU A 273 7.67 3.03 -2.93
N LEU A 274 7.33 3.06 -4.22
CA LEU A 274 7.98 2.32 -5.30
C LEU A 274 8.49 3.33 -6.33
N ASN A 275 9.68 3.08 -6.88
CA ASN A 275 10.20 3.90 -7.97
C ASN A 275 9.37 3.67 -9.26
N GLU A 276 9.30 4.66 -10.15
CA GLU A 276 8.53 4.57 -11.41
C GLU A 276 8.91 3.34 -12.25
N LEU A 277 10.20 2.99 -12.26
CA LEU A 277 10.73 1.80 -12.94
C LEU A 277 10.19 0.49 -12.34
N ASP A 278 10.09 0.40 -11.01
CA ASP A 278 9.53 -0.77 -10.34
C ASP A 278 8.02 -0.88 -10.60
N LEU A 279 7.31 0.25 -10.64
CA LEU A 279 5.88 0.30 -10.98
C LEU A 279 5.65 -0.19 -12.41
N ASP A 280 6.41 0.32 -13.38
CA ASP A 280 6.34 -0.10 -14.77
C ASP A 280 6.64 -1.60 -14.94
N GLU A 281 7.59 -2.14 -14.17
CA GLU A 281 7.91 -3.56 -14.20
C GLU A 281 6.81 -4.42 -13.56
N ILE A 282 6.18 -3.93 -12.49
CA ILE A 282 4.99 -4.56 -11.90
C ILE A 282 3.85 -4.58 -12.91
N HIS A 283 3.55 -3.46 -13.59
CA HIS A 283 2.51 -3.39 -14.61
C HIS A 283 2.78 -4.35 -15.78
N ARG A 284 4.04 -4.42 -16.27
CA ARG A 284 4.44 -5.36 -17.32
C ARG A 284 4.37 -6.83 -16.89
N THR A 285 4.63 -7.12 -15.63
CA THR A 285 4.64 -8.51 -15.10
C THR A 285 3.22 -9.01 -14.79
N SER A 286 2.29 -8.11 -14.52
CA SER A 286 0.89 -8.41 -14.16
C SER A 286 -0.03 -8.54 -15.39
N GLY A 287 0.53 -8.80 -16.58
CA GLY A 287 -0.07 -8.53 -17.89
C GLY A 287 -1.53 -8.94 -18.06
N ASP A 288 -2.34 -8.06 -18.68
CA ASP A 288 -3.68 -8.26 -19.26
C ASP A 288 -4.61 -9.24 -18.53
N GLU A 289 -4.53 -9.33 -17.20
CA GLU A 289 -5.68 -9.72 -16.40
C GLU A 289 -6.43 -8.43 -16.12
N ASP A 290 -7.63 -8.33 -16.72
CA ASP A 290 -8.63 -7.28 -16.51
C ASP A 290 -8.93 -7.08 -15.01
N ASP A 291 -8.05 -6.41 -14.27
CA ASP A 291 -8.41 -5.69 -13.06
C ASP A 291 -8.88 -4.30 -13.51
N ASP A 292 -10.06 -4.28 -14.15
CA ASP A 292 -10.94 -3.12 -14.33
C ASP A 292 -11.43 -2.61 -12.95
N SER A 293 -10.53 -2.47 -11.98
CA SER A 293 -10.71 -1.52 -10.89
C SER A 293 -10.09 -0.21 -11.33
N GLU A 294 -10.94 0.69 -11.83
CA GLU A 294 -10.68 2.12 -12.12
C GLU A 294 -10.24 2.92 -10.86
N ASP A 295 -9.54 2.30 -9.90
CA ASP A 295 -9.14 2.88 -8.62
C ASP A 295 -7.69 3.44 -8.63
N ASP A 296 -6.88 3.18 -9.67
CA ASP A 296 -5.45 3.53 -9.69
C ASP A 296 -5.13 4.96 -10.20
N GLU A 297 -6.08 5.72 -10.76
CA GLU A 297 -5.85 7.11 -11.23
C GLU A 297 -6.36 8.24 -10.30
N MET A 298 -6.82 7.96 -9.07
CA MET A 298 -7.45 9.00 -8.21
C MET A 298 -6.76 9.31 -6.88
N VAL A 299 -5.48 8.95 -6.69
CA VAL A 299 -4.76 9.27 -5.43
C VAL A 299 -3.98 10.60 -5.49
N ASP A 300 -3.64 11.14 -6.68
CA ASP A 300 -2.79 12.33 -6.77
C ASP A 300 -3.50 13.69 -6.89
N THR A 301 -4.82 13.73 -7.13
CA THR A 301 -5.55 15.01 -7.29
C THR A 301 -6.18 15.57 -5.99
N ALA A 302 -6.03 14.88 -4.86
CA ALA A 302 -6.61 15.33 -3.58
C ALA A 302 -5.70 16.26 -2.75
N ARG A 303 -4.57 16.75 -3.30
CA ARG A 303 -3.61 17.59 -2.57
C ARG A 303 -3.96 19.07 -2.38
N THR A 304 -5.10 19.58 -2.90
CA THR A 304 -5.32 21.05 -2.89
C THR A 304 -6.57 21.61 -2.22
N ASN A 305 -7.55 20.84 -1.72
CA ASN A 305 -8.69 21.47 -1.01
C ASN A 305 -9.34 20.57 0.05
N SER A 306 -8.76 20.53 1.25
CA SER A 306 -9.49 20.24 2.51
C SER A 306 -8.58 20.38 3.75
N GLN A 307 -7.83 21.48 3.85
CA GLN A 307 -7.29 21.93 5.13
C GLN A 307 -8.34 22.74 5.89
N ALA A 308 -9.28 22.04 6.52
CA ALA A 308 -9.96 22.46 7.75
C ALA A 308 -10.95 21.37 8.15
N SER A 309 -11.00 21.03 9.44
CA SER A 309 -12.02 20.17 10.07
C SER A 309 -11.95 18.65 9.81
N LEU A 310 -10.84 18.01 10.18
CA LEU A 310 -10.79 16.58 10.63
C LEU A 310 -9.48 16.25 11.39
N GLY A 311 -8.95 17.22 12.12
CA GLY A 311 -7.78 17.05 12.99
C GLY A 311 -8.18 16.46 14.32
N ALA A 312 -8.11 15.13 14.49
CA ALA A 312 -7.97 14.47 15.81
C ALA A 312 -7.79 12.93 15.78
N VAL A 313 -7.93 12.22 14.65
CA VAL A 313 -7.97 10.73 14.67
C VAL A 313 -6.97 10.03 13.71
N LYS A 314 -6.16 10.78 12.94
CA LYS A 314 -5.12 10.20 12.05
C LYS A 314 -3.72 10.12 12.70
N LYS A 315 -3.57 9.38 13.80
CA LYS A 315 -2.24 9.05 14.33
C LYS A 315 -2.16 7.55 14.67
N GLN A 316 -2.38 6.73 13.66
CA GLN A 316 -2.10 5.28 13.69
C GLN A 316 -1.27 4.95 12.45
N LEU A 317 0.05 4.78 12.64
CA LEU A 317 1.05 4.17 11.73
C LEU A 317 0.98 4.55 10.23
N SER A 318 0.50 5.73 9.86
CA SER A 318 0.56 6.19 8.47
C SER A 318 1.96 6.72 8.14
N GLY A 319 2.73 5.95 7.39
CA GLY A 319 4.03 6.35 6.84
C GLY A 319 4.29 5.64 5.52
N GLU A 320 5.10 6.26 4.67
CA GLU A 320 5.61 5.70 3.42
C GLU A 320 6.86 4.87 3.73
N ILE A 321 6.90 3.62 3.24
CA ILE A 321 8.04 2.72 3.34
C ILE A 321 8.58 2.48 1.94
N ARG A 322 9.89 2.75 1.77
CA ARG A 322 10.60 2.47 0.53
C ARG A 322 10.83 0.98 0.37
N ALA A 323 10.39 0.42 -0.76
CA ALA A 323 10.78 -0.91 -1.18
C ALA A 323 11.14 -0.88 -2.66
N ALA A 324 12.19 -1.58 -3.05
CA ALA A 324 12.66 -1.55 -4.44
C ALA A 324 13.36 -2.86 -4.81
N THR A 325 13.49 -3.08 -6.11
CA THR A 325 14.40 -4.11 -6.59
C THR A 325 15.86 -3.69 -6.34
N ILE A 326 16.78 -4.65 -6.25
CA ILE A 326 18.22 -4.35 -6.13
C ILE A 326 18.68 -3.47 -7.30
N ASP A 327 18.16 -3.75 -8.49
CA ASP A 327 18.54 -3.06 -9.73
C ASP A 327 18.06 -1.59 -9.70
N ASN A 328 16.87 -1.31 -9.18
CA ASN A 328 16.29 0.04 -9.13
C ASN A 328 16.65 0.85 -7.87
N PHE A 329 17.39 0.28 -6.91
CA PHE A 329 17.85 0.96 -5.68
C PHE A 329 19.32 1.42 -5.78
N GLN A 330 19.90 1.48 -6.98
CA GLN A 330 21.25 2.00 -7.17
C GLN A 330 21.30 3.52 -6.92
N GLY A 331 22.40 4.00 -6.35
CA GLY A 331 22.55 5.41 -5.94
C GLY A 331 21.86 5.76 -4.61
N GLU A 332 20.85 4.98 -4.20
CA GLU A 332 20.13 5.19 -2.95
C GLU A 332 20.82 4.60 -1.72
N GLU A 333 20.38 5.07 -0.54
CA GLU A 333 20.83 4.57 0.76
C GLU A 333 19.71 4.64 1.82
N ALA A 334 19.84 3.81 2.85
CA ALA A 334 18.96 3.84 4.02
C ALA A 334 19.73 3.58 5.32
N THR A 335 19.20 4.05 6.45
CA THR A 335 19.77 3.81 7.77
C THR A 335 19.79 2.31 8.06
N ILE A 336 18.70 1.60 7.75
CA ILE A 336 18.55 0.15 7.90
C ILE A 336 18.03 -0.44 6.58
N ILE A 337 18.69 -1.51 6.12
CA ILE A 337 18.22 -2.31 4.99
C ILE A 337 17.68 -3.64 5.51
N LEU A 338 16.45 -3.96 5.10
CA LEU A 338 15.84 -5.28 5.24
C LEU A 338 15.84 -5.95 3.87
N ALA A 339 16.60 -7.03 3.69
CA ALA A 339 16.77 -7.67 2.40
C ALA A 339 16.15 -9.07 2.39
N SER A 340 15.24 -9.31 1.44
CA SER A 340 14.63 -10.62 1.15
C SER A 340 15.33 -11.23 -0.08
N LEU A 341 15.86 -12.45 0.04
CA LEU A 341 16.62 -13.12 -1.03
C LEU A 341 15.78 -14.10 -1.86
N VAL A 342 14.59 -14.48 -1.37
CA VAL A 342 13.52 -15.23 -2.03
C VAL A 342 13.83 -16.69 -2.35
N ARG A 343 14.99 -16.96 -2.96
CA ARG A 343 15.31 -18.25 -3.57
C ARG A 343 15.56 -19.31 -2.51
N SER A 344 14.73 -20.33 -2.51
CA SER A 344 14.83 -21.44 -1.56
C SER A 344 14.55 -22.82 -2.16
N ASN A 345 14.09 -22.91 -3.42
CA ASN A 345 13.77 -24.20 -4.05
C ASN A 345 15.01 -25.02 -4.45
N THR A 346 14.98 -26.31 -4.14
CA THR A 346 15.89 -27.34 -4.62
C THR A 346 15.12 -28.38 -5.42
N ASN A 347 15.51 -28.62 -6.68
CA ASN A 347 14.89 -29.68 -7.50
C ASN A 347 15.08 -31.07 -6.83
N ALA A 348 14.28 -32.07 -7.20
CA ALA A 348 14.32 -33.46 -6.69
C ALA A 348 15.70 -34.18 -6.77
N GLN A 349 16.68 -33.56 -7.45
CA GLN A 349 18.08 -34.01 -7.60
C GLN A 349 19.08 -33.13 -6.83
N GLY A 350 18.62 -32.25 -5.92
CA GLY A 350 19.45 -31.30 -5.15
C GLY A 350 20.02 -30.12 -5.96
N ARG A 351 19.56 -29.92 -7.20
CA ARG A 351 20.05 -28.85 -8.10
C ARG A 351 19.14 -27.61 -8.07
N GLY A 352 19.19 -26.83 -7.00
CA GLY A 352 18.57 -25.50 -6.95
C GLY A 352 19.36 -24.43 -7.73
N SER A 353 18.69 -23.39 -8.21
CA SER A 353 19.30 -22.21 -8.84
C SER A 353 18.92 -20.95 -8.06
N ILE A 354 19.88 -20.05 -7.85
CA ILE A 354 19.66 -18.77 -7.16
C ILE A 354 19.47 -17.60 -8.14
N GLY A 355 19.42 -17.87 -9.45
CA GLY A 355 19.19 -16.87 -10.50
C GLY A 355 20.18 -15.70 -10.44
N PHE A 356 19.63 -14.49 -10.44
CA PHE A 356 20.36 -13.22 -10.43
C PHE A 356 21.22 -12.99 -9.19
N LEU A 357 21.00 -13.73 -8.10
CA LEU A 357 21.84 -13.69 -6.89
C LEU A 357 23.23 -14.32 -7.08
N LYS A 358 23.54 -14.87 -8.26
CA LYS A 358 24.91 -15.28 -8.63
C LYS A 358 25.76 -14.12 -9.12
N THR A 359 25.15 -13.05 -9.62
CA THR A 359 25.85 -11.93 -10.25
C THR A 359 26.63 -11.13 -9.19
N PRO A 360 27.97 -11.02 -9.31
CA PRO A 360 28.80 -10.29 -8.34
C PRO A 360 28.37 -8.83 -8.15
N ASN A 361 28.01 -8.15 -9.24
CA ASN A 361 27.61 -6.75 -9.27
C ASN A 361 26.35 -6.49 -8.41
N ARG A 362 25.34 -7.38 -8.49
CA ARG A 362 24.12 -7.30 -7.68
C ARG A 362 24.36 -7.58 -6.20
N ILE A 363 25.26 -8.51 -5.88
CA ILE A 363 25.66 -8.78 -4.48
C ILE A 363 26.34 -7.54 -3.89
N ASN A 364 27.22 -6.90 -4.66
CA ASN A 364 27.90 -5.67 -4.24
C ASN A 364 26.91 -4.54 -3.94
N VAL A 365 25.97 -4.31 -4.85
CA VAL A 365 24.89 -3.34 -4.65
C VAL A 365 24.07 -3.69 -3.41
N LEU A 366 23.53 -4.91 -3.30
CA LEU A 366 22.71 -5.33 -2.16
C LEU A 366 23.38 -5.08 -0.80
N LEU A 367 24.67 -5.41 -0.68
CA LEU A 367 25.41 -5.33 0.58
C LEU A 367 25.88 -3.89 0.94
N SER A 368 25.82 -2.93 0.00
CA SER A 368 26.39 -1.58 0.16
C SER A 368 25.38 -0.44 0.34
N ARG A 369 24.09 -0.76 0.51
CA ARG A 369 22.99 0.24 0.64
C ARG A 369 22.68 0.67 2.07
N ALA A 370 23.16 -0.07 3.07
CA ALA A 370 22.89 0.19 4.49
C ALA A 370 23.93 1.08 5.16
N LYS A 371 23.50 2.06 5.96
CA LYS A 371 24.40 2.86 6.82
C LYS A 371 24.68 2.17 8.16
N HIS A 372 23.65 1.97 8.98
CA HIS A 372 23.79 1.50 10.36
C HIS A 372 23.53 0.00 10.51
N GLY A 373 22.59 -0.56 9.73
CA GLY A 373 22.13 -1.93 9.90
C GLY A 373 21.74 -2.66 8.62
N LEU A 374 22.11 -3.93 8.52
CA LEU A 374 21.81 -4.81 7.39
C LEU A 374 21.24 -6.14 7.90
N ILE A 375 19.98 -6.41 7.59
CA ILE A 375 19.31 -7.68 7.95
C ILE A 375 18.98 -8.42 6.66
N LEU A 376 19.57 -9.60 6.48
CA LEU A 376 19.37 -10.48 5.33
C LEU A 376 18.47 -11.64 5.74
N VAL A 377 17.47 -11.98 4.92
CA VAL A 377 16.60 -13.14 5.12
C VAL A 377 16.63 -13.98 3.84
N GLY A 378 16.97 -15.27 3.96
CA GLY A 378 17.00 -16.17 2.81
C GLY A 378 17.51 -17.58 3.11
N HIS A 379 17.55 -18.45 2.11
CA HIS A 379 18.05 -19.81 2.25
C HIS A 379 19.60 -19.87 2.19
N GLY A 380 20.24 -19.80 3.36
CA GLY A 380 21.71 -19.72 3.49
C GLY A 380 22.46 -20.89 2.86
N ASP A 381 22.03 -22.13 3.09
CA ASP A 381 22.72 -23.32 2.57
C ASP A 381 22.68 -23.41 1.04
N LEU A 382 21.55 -23.02 0.44
CA LEU A 382 21.41 -22.92 -1.01
C LEU A 382 22.35 -21.86 -1.59
N LEU A 383 22.40 -20.66 -1.00
CA LEU A 383 23.27 -19.57 -1.44
C LEU A 383 24.75 -19.93 -1.34
N ARG A 384 25.15 -20.50 -0.20
CA ARG A 384 26.51 -20.99 0.07
C ARG A 384 26.96 -22.00 -0.98
N THR A 385 26.09 -22.94 -1.33
CA THR A 385 26.42 -24.02 -2.29
C THR A 385 26.49 -23.52 -3.73
N LYS A 386 25.76 -22.46 -4.08
CA LYS A 386 25.57 -22.04 -5.48
C LYS A 386 26.38 -20.80 -5.88
N SER A 387 27.00 -20.10 -4.94
CA SER A 387 27.87 -18.95 -5.23
C SER A 387 29.07 -18.88 -4.29
N PRO A 388 30.31 -18.76 -4.82
CA PRO A 388 31.52 -18.65 -4.00
C PRO A 388 31.55 -17.35 -3.19
N LEU A 389 30.92 -16.28 -3.70
CA LEU A 389 30.84 -14.99 -2.98
C LEU A 389 29.91 -15.11 -1.77
N TRP A 390 28.73 -15.72 -1.94
CA TRP A 390 27.82 -15.98 -0.82
C TRP A 390 28.44 -16.92 0.20
N CYS A 391 29.23 -17.91 -0.23
CA CYS A 391 29.99 -18.76 0.68
C CYS A 391 30.90 -17.93 1.60
N GLN A 392 31.71 -17.01 1.03
CA GLN A 392 32.57 -16.13 1.81
C GLN A 392 31.80 -15.19 2.75
N VAL A 393 30.68 -14.62 2.29
CA VAL A 393 29.80 -13.78 3.14
C VAL A 393 29.29 -14.57 4.33
N ILE A 394 28.71 -15.75 4.08
CA ILE A 394 28.08 -16.54 5.13
C ILE A 394 29.13 -17.11 6.08
N ASP A 395 30.29 -17.56 5.59
CA ASP A 395 31.41 -17.99 6.44
C ASP A 395 31.88 -16.88 7.38
N HIS A 396 32.00 -15.65 6.87
CA HIS A 396 32.38 -14.51 7.68
C HIS A 396 31.30 -14.18 8.73
N LEU A 397 30.02 -14.12 8.32
CA LEU A 397 28.92 -13.86 9.25
C LEU A 397 28.78 -14.97 10.30
N GLN A 398 29.02 -16.23 9.94
CA GLN A 398 28.99 -17.35 10.88
C GLN A 398 30.14 -17.26 11.89
N LYS A 399 31.33 -16.85 11.48
CA LYS A 399 32.48 -16.62 12.37
C LYS A 399 32.20 -15.53 13.40
N ASP A 400 31.45 -14.49 13.03
CA ASP A 400 31.12 -13.34 13.88
C ASP A 400 29.80 -13.53 14.67
N GLU A 401 29.23 -14.74 14.69
CA GLU A 401 27.94 -15.08 15.31
C GLU A 401 26.78 -14.20 14.80
N CYS A 402 26.83 -13.85 13.51
CA CYS A 402 25.86 -13.03 12.78
C CYS A 402 25.06 -13.85 11.75
N TYR A 403 25.00 -15.17 11.90
CA TYR A 403 24.24 -16.10 11.06
C TYR A 403 23.46 -17.06 11.96
N GLY A 404 22.16 -17.24 11.71
CA GLY A 404 21.32 -18.16 12.47
C GLY A 404 19.88 -18.23 11.98
N THR A 405 19.06 -19.08 12.60
CA THR A 405 17.64 -19.29 12.22
C THR A 405 16.68 -18.25 12.81
N GLY A 406 17.17 -17.35 13.65
CA GLY A 406 16.34 -16.32 14.28
C GLY A 406 17.12 -15.05 14.59
N LEU A 407 16.42 -13.93 14.48
CA LEU A 407 16.99 -12.60 14.68
C LEU A 407 17.24 -12.36 16.19
N PRO A 408 18.46 -11.97 16.61
CA PRO A 408 18.78 -11.77 18.02
C PRO A 408 18.29 -10.41 18.50
N LEU A 409 17.15 -10.42 19.16
CA LEU A 409 16.54 -9.28 19.82
C LEU A 409 17.24 -9.02 21.15
N LYS A 410 17.51 -7.74 21.42
CA LYS A 410 18.09 -7.29 22.68
C LYS A 410 17.25 -6.17 23.24
N CYS A 411 16.83 -6.29 24.50
CA CYS A 411 16.17 -5.18 25.16
C CYS A 411 17.13 -3.99 25.27
N GLN A 412 16.69 -2.79 24.88
CA GLN A 412 17.49 -1.57 25.09
C GLN A 412 17.76 -1.28 26.57
N ARG A 413 16.93 -1.85 27.46
CA ARG A 413 16.99 -1.61 28.91
C ARG A 413 17.68 -2.76 29.67
N HIS A 414 17.44 -4.00 29.27
CA HIS A 414 18.06 -5.19 29.87
C HIS A 414 19.06 -5.81 28.92
N SER A 415 20.34 -5.50 29.12
CA SER A 415 21.40 -5.96 28.22
C SER A 415 21.66 -7.47 28.28
N ASP A 416 21.25 -8.12 29.38
CA ASP A 416 21.30 -9.56 29.63
C ASP A 416 20.15 -10.33 28.97
N ASP A 417 19.11 -9.63 28.51
CA ASP A 417 17.92 -10.22 27.91
C ASP A 417 18.08 -10.36 26.39
N LEU A 418 18.73 -11.46 25.99
CA LEU A 418 18.92 -11.89 24.61
C LEU A 418 17.83 -12.89 24.21
N ARG A 419 17.03 -12.54 23.20
CA ARG A 419 15.90 -13.35 22.69
C ARG A 419 16.08 -13.59 21.20
N PHE A 420 15.71 -14.76 20.70
CA PHE A 420 15.84 -15.09 19.28
C PHE A 420 14.47 -15.24 18.62
N ALA A 421 14.15 -14.35 17.69
CA ALA A 421 12.92 -14.43 16.92
C ALA A 421 13.10 -15.40 15.74
N THR A 422 12.77 -16.68 15.93
CA THR A 422 13.00 -17.74 14.92
C THR A 422 11.95 -17.77 13.81
N ASN A 423 10.77 -17.20 14.05
CA ASN A 423 9.70 -17.12 13.05
C ASN A 423 8.97 -15.76 13.14
N PRO A 424 8.14 -15.41 12.13
CA PRO A 424 7.43 -14.13 12.11
C PRO A 424 6.52 -13.89 13.33
N GLY A 425 6.01 -14.96 13.95
CA GLY A 425 5.16 -14.88 15.14
C GLY A 425 5.92 -14.65 16.44
N SER A 426 7.18 -15.10 16.50
CA SER A 426 8.03 -14.93 17.68
C SER A 426 8.21 -13.47 18.09
N PHE A 427 8.15 -12.51 17.16
CA PHE A 427 8.23 -11.08 17.50
C PHE A 427 7.10 -10.63 18.42
N ALA A 428 5.87 -11.14 18.20
CA ALA A 428 4.71 -10.80 19.01
C ALA A 428 4.74 -11.47 20.39
N GLU A 429 5.34 -12.67 20.48
CA GLU A 429 5.50 -13.39 21.76
C GLU A 429 6.63 -12.80 22.60
N LEU A 430 7.77 -12.55 21.96
CA LEU A 430 8.99 -12.11 22.64
C LEU A 430 8.93 -10.62 22.96
N ALA A 431 8.41 -9.78 22.06
CA ALA A 431 8.40 -8.34 22.19
C ALA A 431 7.12 -7.70 21.59
N PRO A 432 5.92 -8.01 22.14
CA PRO A 432 4.63 -7.59 21.58
C PRO A 432 4.52 -6.08 21.30
N ASP A 433 5.15 -5.27 22.14
CA ASP A 433 5.10 -3.81 22.11
C ASP A 433 6.49 -3.15 22.00
N GLY A 434 7.49 -3.92 21.53
CA GLY A 434 8.89 -3.48 21.42
C GLY A 434 9.72 -3.56 22.70
N GLY A 435 9.10 -3.80 23.86
CA GLY A 435 9.80 -4.01 25.14
C GLY A 435 10.15 -5.47 25.45
N CYS A 436 10.87 -5.69 26.55
CA CYS A 436 10.77 -6.96 27.30
C CYS A 436 9.61 -6.87 28.30
N LEU A 437 9.14 -8.01 28.83
CA LEU A 437 8.09 -8.04 29.86
C LEU A 437 8.61 -7.76 31.29
N ARG A 438 9.91 -7.51 31.47
CA ARG A 438 10.51 -7.21 32.78
C ARG A 438 10.23 -5.75 33.23
N PRO A 439 10.23 -5.46 34.55
CA PRO A 439 10.17 -4.08 35.07
C PRO A 439 11.24 -3.18 34.44
N CYS A 440 10.95 -1.90 34.18
CA CYS A 440 11.83 -1.04 33.37
C CYS A 440 13.23 -0.83 33.96
N GLY A 441 13.35 -0.62 35.27
CA GLY A 441 14.64 -0.41 35.95
C GLY A 441 15.39 0.90 35.63
N LYS A 442 15.04 1.63 34.55
CA LYS A 442 15.74 2.84 34.07
C LYS A 442 15.57 3.99 35.05
N ARG A 443 16.65 4.66 35.49
CA ARG A 443 16.53 5.87 36.31
C ARG A 443 15.79 6.96 35.53
N LEU A 444 14.77 7.56 36.17
CA LEU A 444 14.11 8.74 35.60
C LEU A 444 15.15 9.86 35.44
N PRO A 445 15.10 10.68 34.37
CA PRO A 445 15.99 11.82 34.25
C PRO A 445 15.82 12.70 35.49
N ASN A 446 16.93 12.93 36.22
CA ASN A 446 16.90 13.59 37.53
C ASN A 446 16.12 14.92 37.44
N ARG A 447 15.20 15.17 38.38
CA ARG A 447 15.10 16.52 38.93
C ARG A 447 16.41 16.71 39.69
N VAL A 448 17.33 17.50 39.14
CA VAL A 448 18.48 17.98 39.91
C VAL A 448 17.87 18.72 41.10
N HIS A 449 18.04 18.19 42.31
CA HIS A 449 17.92 19.03 43.51
C HIS A 449 19.15 19.95 43.51
N ASP A 450 19.09 21.02 42.74
CA ASP A 450 19.95 22.18 42.94
C ASP A 450 19.46 22.89 44.20
N PHE A 451 19.87 22.38 45.35
CA PHE A 451 19.98 23.21 46.54
C PHE A 451 21.46 23.51 46.77
N ASN A 452 21.87 24.69 46.30
CA ASN A 452 23.15 25.38 46.49
C ASN A 452 24.40 24.74 45.87
N LEU A 453 24.61 25.03 44.59
CA LEU A 453 25.95 25.31 44.05
C LEU A 453 26.05 26.75 43.55
N ALA A 454 25.66 27.70 44.42
CA ALA A 454 26.14 29.07 44.35
C ALA A 454 26.96 29.34 45.62
N VAL A 455 28.28 29.24 45.46
CA VAL A 455 29.32 29.89 46.26
C VAL A 455 29.50 29.40 47.71
N ASN A 456 30.38 28.42 47.88
CA ASN A 456 31.47 28.53 48.85
C ASN A 456 32.81 28.61 48.11
N MET A 457 32.90 29.62 47.25
CA MET A 457 34.13 30.40 47.14
C MET A 457 34.19 31.27 48.41
N TYR A 458 34.37 30.63 49.58
CA TYR A 458 34.93 31.37 50.69
C TYR A 458 36.29 31.81 50.22
N ALA A 459 36.48 33.12 50.23
CA ALA A 459 37.76 33.73 50.44
C ALA A 459 38.53 32.93 51.51
N LEU A 460 39.47 32.11 51.09
CA LEU A 460 40.84 32.36 51.50
C LEU A 460 41.23 33.58 50.66
N GLU A 461 41.03 34.81 51.13
CA GLU A 461 42.02 35.44 52.00
C GLU A 461 43.33 34.68 51.90
N PHE A 462 44.06 34.99 50.83
CA PHE A 462 45.50 35.01 50.84
C PHE A 462 45.94 35.86 52.04
N VAL A 463 45.96 35.25 53.22
CA VAL A 463 46.95 35.60 54.23
C VAL A 463 48.28 35.31 53.57
N GLY A 464 49.04 36.37 53.30
CA GLY A 464 50.36 36.27 52.72
C GLY A 464 51.21 35.29 53.50
N ILE A 465 51.56 34.17 52.88
CA ILE A 465 52.68 33.34 53.28
C ILE A 465 53.64 33.34 52.09
N PRO A 466 54.80 33.99 52.19
CA PRO A 466 55.81 33.92 51.16
C PRO A 466 56.45 32.54 51.25
N VAL A 467 56.17 31.64 50.30
CA VAL A 467 56.96 30.41 50.16
C VAL A 467 57.85 30.57 48.94
N ALA A 468 59.00 31.20 49.21
CA ALA A 468 60.18 31.03 48.40
C ALA A 468 60.52 29.54 48.29
N GLY A 469 60.86 29.10 47.08
CA GLY A 469 61.69 27.93 46.82
C GLY A 469 61.21 26.60 47.42
N ALA A 470 60.30 25.91 46.74
CA ALA A 470 60.19 24.47 46.88
C ALA A 470 59.80 23.83 45.54
N LYS A 471 60.68 22.95 45.04
CA LYS A 471 60.42 22.07 43.89
C LYS A 471 59.40 21.02 44.33
N THR A 472 58.16 21.16 43.91
CA THR A 472 57.11 20.17 44.16
C THR A 472 57.25 19.03 43.15
N THR A 473 57.53 17.81 43.60
CA THR A 473 57.71 16.62 42.75
C THR A 473 56.37 16.04 42.30
N GLN A 474 56.40 15.36 41.14
CA GLN A 474 55.29 14.77 40.37
C GLN A 474 54.32 13.86 41.17
N SER A 475 54.73 13.39 42.35
CA SER A 475 53.92 12.57 43.27
C SER A 475 52.84 13.34 44.04
N GLN A 476 52.94 14.67 44.17
CA GLN A 476 51.96 15.47 44.92
C GLN A 476 50.78 15.97 44.07
N ILE A 477 50.94 16.04 42.74
CA ILE A 477 49.85 16.44 41.82
C ILE A 477 48.90 15.26 41.53
N SER A 478 49.42 14.02 41.59
CA SER A 478 48.63 12.81 41.34
C SER A 478 47.62 12.49 42.46
N GLN A 479 47.73 13.11 43.63
CA GLN A 479 46.76 12.94 44.73
C GLN A 479 45.53 13.85 44.62
N LEU A 480 45.53 14.83 43.69
CA LEU A 480 44.43 15.78 43.50
C LEU A 480 43.61 15.54 42.22
N LEU A 481 43.92 14.49 41.44
CA LEU A 481 43.25 14.19 40.17
C LEU A 481 42.30 12.98 40.30
N LEU A 482 41.17 13.04 39.59
CA LEU A 482 40.19 11.95 39.52
C LEU A 482 40.76 10.74 38.76
N PRO A 483 40.23 9.52 38.97
CA PRO A 483 40.92 8.27 38.60
C PRO A 483 41.16 8.00 37.10
N ASN A 484 40.77 8.88 36.17
CA ASN A 484 40.90 8.66 34.71
C ASN A 484 41.33 9.94 33.95
N THR A 485 42.12 10.82 34.59
CA THR A 485 42.65 12.01 33.92
C THR A 485 44.01 11.69 33.30
N GLU A 486 44.13 11.66 31.96
CA GLU A 486 45.41 11.52 31.27
C GLU A 486 46.11 12.89 31.16
N ILE A 487 47.37 12.95 31.61
CA ILE A 487 48.23 14.13 31.43
C ILE A 487 49.00 13.94 30.13
N VAL A 488 48.69 14.72 29.09
CA VAL A 488 49.43 14.70 27.83
C VAL A 488 50.48 15.80 27.85
N GLU A 489 51.74 15.45 28.13
CA GLU A 489 52.88 16.36 27.89
C GLU A 489 53.22 16.35 26.40
N LYS A 490 53.11 17.50 25.72
CA LYS A 490 53.72 17.70 24.40
C LYS A 490 55.01 18.49 24.55
N SER A 491 56.11 17.91 24.11
CA SER A 491 57.41 18.58 24.06
C SER A 491 57.47 19.57 22.89
N ALA A 492 57.42 20.85 23.23
CA ALA A 492 58.06 21.90 22.45
C ALA A 492 58.82 22.78 23.43
N SER A 493 60.04 23.15 23.05
CA SER A 493 61.00 23.92 23.83
C SER A 493 60.36 25.14 24.52
N GLU A 494 60.53 25.21 25.85
CA GLU A 494 60.26 26.35 26.72
C GLU A 494 58.82 26.89 26.76
N CYS A 495 57.82 26.04 27.03
CA CYS A 495 56.61 26.38 27.79
C CYS A 495 55.80 25.10 28.10
N CYS A 496 55.56 24.79 29.38
CA CYS A 496 54.66 23.71 29.76
C CYS A 496 53.20 24.18 29.65
N LEU A 497 52.51 23.75 28.60
CA LEU A 497 51.06 23.90 28.47
C LEU A 497 50.38 22.70 29.15
N VAL A 498 49.62 22.94 30.22
CA VAL A 498 48.75 21.90 30.83
C VAL A 498 47.33 22.14 30.33
N VAL A 499 46.87 21.32 29.39
CA VAL A 499 45.46 21.26 28.99
C VAL A 499 44.79 20.23 29.88
N ILE A 500 43.83 20.65 30.70
CA ILE A 500 42.94 19.75 31.43
C ILE A 500 41.66 19.67 30.61
N ASP A 501 41.45 18.56 29.91
CA ASP A 501 40.15 18.27 29.28
C ASP A 501 39.14 17.92 30.38
N ALA A 502 38.19 18.83 30.61
CA ALA A 502 37.01 18.52 31.38
C ALA A 502 36.08 17.65 30.52
N VAL A 503 35.78 16.45 31.00
CA VAL A 503 34.85 15.49 30.38
C VAL A 503 33.53 16.17 30.04
N GLU A 504 33.14 16.11 28.76
CA GLU A 504 31.81 16.54 28.29
C GLU A 504 30.71 15.77 29.02
N PHE A 505 29.91 16.49 29.80
CA PHE A 505 28.63 15.98 30.32
C PHE A 505 27.55 16.39 29.33
N ALA A 506 27.23 15.51 28.38
CA ALA A 506 26.11 15.71 27.47
C ALA A 506 24.79 15.57 28.24
N THR A 507 24.09 16.68 28.44
CA THR A 507 22.63 16.67 28.69
C THR A 507 21.93 17.14 27.44
N GLU A 508 20.84 16.46 27.08
CA GLU A 508 20.29 16.34 25.73
C GLU A 508 19.84 17.65 25.03
N HIS A 509 19.97 18.85 25.60
CA HIS A 509 19.42 20.06 24.96
C HIS A 509 20.20 21.38 25.02
N HIS A 510 21.44 21.48 25.50
CA HIS A 510 22.25 22.70 25.27
C HIS A 510 23.76 22.40 25.16
N LEU A 511 24.37 22.84 24.05
CA LEU A 511 25.82 22.95 23.90
C LEU A 511 26.34 24.03 24.88
N VAL A 512 27.18 23.65 25.83
CA VAL A 512 27.94 24.61 26.64
C VAL A 512 29.19 24.97 25.84
N PRO A 513 29.52 26.27 25.63
CA PRO A 513 30.71 26.62 24.88
C PRO A 513 31.97 26.27 25.69
N HIS A 514 32.98 25.72 25.00
CA HIS A 514 34.30 25.41 25.54
C HIS A 514 34.87 26.58 26.36
N VAL A 515 35.24 26.34 27.62
CA VAL A 515 36.05 27.28 28.41
C VAL A 515 37.50 26.80 28.38
N SER A 516 38.34 27.51 27.63
CA SER A 516 39.79 27.29 27.63
C SER A 516 40.43 28.16 28.72
N VAL A 517 41.07 27.55 29.72
CA VAL A 517 41.88 28.28 30.71
C VAL A 517 43.32 28.33 30.21
N PHE A 518 43.83 29.52 29.92
CA PHE A 518 45.23 29.74 29.57
C PHE A 518 46.00 30.19 30.81
N ALA A 519 47.07 29.48 31.15
CA ALA A 519 48.09 29.97 32.07
C ALA A 519 49.39 30.13 31.30
N THR A 520 49.85 31.38 31.12
CA THR A 520 51.20 31.67 30.66
C THR A 520 52.07 32.00 31.89
N SER A 521 53.30 31.49 31.91
CA SER A 521 54.29 31.98 32.85
C SER A 521 55.01 33.18 32.23
N SER A 522 55.28 34.17 33.09
CA SER A 522 56.05 35.40 32.88
C SER A 522 55.30 36.64 32.32
N ASN A 523 55.09 37.58 33.25
CA ASN A 523 55.10 39.04 33.15
C ASN A 523 54.54 39.68 31.87
N VAL A 524 53.35 40.32 31.98
CA VAL A 524 53.10 41.76 31.73
C VAL A 524 51.58 42.03 31.76
N ASN A 525 51.19 43.11 32.45
CA ASN A 525 49.83 43.67 32.59
C ASN A 525 49.17 44.00 31.24
N MET A 526 47.86 43.76 31.12
CA MET A 526 46.88 44.75 30.59
C MET A 526 45.44 44.28 30.88
N GLY A 527 44.63 45.17 31.48
CA GLY A 527 43.25 44.90 31.86
C GLY A 527 42.20 45.41 30.86
N LEU A 528 40.94 45.07 31.11
CA LEU A 528 39.76 45.76 30.58
C LEU A 528 38.49 45.48 31.42
N ALA A 529 38.30 46.35 32.42
CA ALA A 529 37.15 47.17 32.76
C ALA A 529 35.68 46.81 32.33
N ILE A 530 34.77 46.95 33.34
CA ILE A 530 33.42 47.61 33.33
C ILE A 530 32.20 46.75 32.87
N THR A 531 31.02 46.66 33.50
CA THR A 531 30.34 47.24 34.71
C THR A 531 29.04 46.45 35.04
N PRO A 532 28.40 46.67 36.22
CA PRO A 532 27.40 45.76 36.82
C PRO A 532 25.93 46.22 36.67
N ALA A 533 24.99 45.29 36.87
CA ALA A 533 23.58 45.62 37.11
C ALA A 533 23.01 44.87 38.33
N ALA A 534 22.70 45.67 39.35
CA ALA A 534 21.58 45.62 40.30
C ALA A 534 21.28 44.35 41.11
N SER A 535 21.56 44.49 42.41
CA SER A 535 21.11 43.66 43.53
C SER A 535 19.62 43.87 43.87
N LEU A 536 18.95 42.79 44.28
CA LEU A 536 17.77 42.84 45.15
C LEU A 536 17.94 41.77 46.23
N ALA A 537 18.14 42.25 47.47
CA ALA A 537 18.30 41.48 48.69
C ALA A 537 16.94 41.04 49.26
N LEU A 538 16.91 39.96 50.05
CA LEU A 538 16.00 39.68 51.19
C LEU A 538 16.42 38.36 51.90
N PRO A 539 16.02 38.08 53.16
CA PRO A 539 16.93 38.14 54.30
C PRO A 539 17.24 36.78 54.94
N ALA A 540 18.44 36.67 55.52
CA ALA A 540 18.89 35.55 56.33
C ALA A 540 18.12 35.45 57.66
N ARG A 541 17.66 34.25 58.01
CA ARG A 541 17.25 33.89 59.37
C ARG A 541 18.22 32.86 59.94
N ASN A 542 18.83 33.25 61.06
CA ASN A 542 19.75 32.52 61.91
C ASN A 542 19.28 31.10 62.25
N ARG A 543 20.17 30.11 62.12
CA ARG A 543 20.32 28.97 63.05
C ARG A 543 21.79 28.51 63.11
N ALA A 544 22.29 28.43 64.34
CA ALA A 544 23.62 27.96 64.72
C ALA A 544 23.71 26.40 64.66
N PRO A 545 24.93 25.82 64.69
CA PRO A 545 25.21 24.48 64.19
C PRO A 545 25.08 23.41 65.29
N GLY A 546 24.64 22.20 64.92
CA GLY A 546 24.71 21.06 65.81
C GLY A 546 23.79 19.92 65.43
N ALA A 547 24.24 19.06 64.51
CA ALA A 547 24.02 17.61 64.50
C ALA A 547 24.60 17.06 63.20
N ALA A 548 25.67 16.27 63.31
CA ALA A 548 26.12 15.43 62.22
C ALA A 548 25.04 14.36 61.98
N SER A 549 24.18 14.59 60.98
CA SER A 549 23.47 13.51 60.31
C SER A 549 24.25 13.19 59.04
N THR A 550 24.80 11.98 58.97
CA THR A 550 25.22 11.35 57.71
C THR A 550 24.09 11.47 56.70
N MET A 551 24.21 12.41 55.75
CA MET A 551 23.31 12.53 54.61
C MET A 551 23.63 11.38 53.65
N GLU A 552 22.87 10.30 53.76
CA GLU A 552 22.79 9.31 52.69
C GLU A 552 22.39 10.02 51.39
N ARG A 553 23.17 9.81 50.33
CA ARG A 553 22.78 10.21 48.98
C ARG A 553 21.51 9.45 48.63
N VAL A 554 20.38 10.12 48.68
CA VAL A 554 19.11 9.59 48.21
C VAL A 554 19.16 9.60 46.66
N ILE A 555 19.65 8.50 46.10
CA ILE A 555 19.72 8.27 44.66
C ILE A 555 18.30 7.99 44.17
N CYS A 556 17.80 8.79 43.22
CA CYS A 556 16.46 8.61 42.65
C CYS A 556 16.31 7.18 42.09
N LEU A 557 15.36 6.42 42.64
CA LEU A 557 15.13 5.02 42.26
C LEU A 557 14.55 4.88 40.85
N ALA A 558 14.75 3.69 40.31
CA ALA A 558 14.32 3.22 38.99
C ALA A 558 12.90 3.64 38.58
N CYS A 559 12.69 3.74 37.26
CA CYS A 559 11.40 3.97 36.63
C CYS A 559 10.38 2.98 37.20
N PRO A 560 9.28 3.49 37.78
CA PRO A 560 8.34 2.68 38.54
C PRO A 560 7.38 1.88 37.63
N SER A 561 7.56 1.97 36.31
CA SER A 561 6.70 1.36 35.29
C SER A 561 7.35 0.18 34.55
N VAL A 562 6.58 -0.48 33.68
CA VAL A 562 6.99 -1.69 32.96
C VAL A 562 7.82 -1.35 31.72
N CYS A 563 8.74 -2.23 31.32
CA CYS A 563 9.47 -2.05 30.07
C CYS A 563 8.54 -2.16 28.85
N GLY A 564 8.72 -1.28 27.86
CA GLY A 564 7.85 -1.19 26.68
C GLY A 564 6.79 -0.09 26.78
N GLU A 565 6.36 0.29 27.99
CA GLU A 565 5.55 1.49 28.21
C GLU A 565 6.42 2.76 28.21
N ASP A 566 5.77 3.90 27.93
CA ASP A 566 6.41 5.21 27.98
C ASP A 566 6.79 5.52 29.45
N CYS A 567 8.06 5.88 29.69
CA CYS A 567 8.53 6.19 31.04
C CYS A 567 7.79 7.43 31.58
N PRO A 568 7.27 7.39 32.82
CA PRO A 568 6.59 8.52 33.42
C PRO A 568 7.57 9.69 33.64
N THR A 569 7.06 10.91 33.77
CA THR A 569 7.90 12.09 33.99
C THR A 569 8.58 12.03 35.38
N PRO A 570 9.67 12.80 35.62
CA PRO A 570 10.39 12.79 36.90
C PRO A 570 9.53 13.11 38.13
N GLU A 571 8.37 13.74 37.93
CA GLU A 571 7.39 14.08 38.97
C GLU A 571 6.76 12.85 39.63
N PHE A 572 6.80 11.71 38.93
CA PHE A 572 6.31 10.42 39.40
C PHE A 572 7.40 9.60 40.10
N CYS A 573 8.56 10.18 40.44
CA CYS A 573 9.53 9.46 41.26
C CYS A 573 8.98 9.30 42.68
N GLN A 574 8.96 8.09 43.25
CA GLN A 574 8.53 7.92 44.65
C GLN A 574 9.45 8.59 45.67
N VAL A 575 10.70 8.80 45.28
CA VAL A 575 11.71 9.37 46.17
C VAL A 575 11.65 10.90 46.12
N CYS A 576 11.77 11.49 44.93
CA CYS A 576 11.87 12.95 44.73
C CYS A 576 10.68 13.59 43.99
N GLY A 577 9.66 12.81 43.65
CA GLY A 577 8.46 13.28 42.98
C GLY A 577 7.59 14.16 43.87
N ASP A 578 6.57 14.74 43.26
CA ASP A 578 5.63 15.65 43.95
C ASP A 578 4.85 14.90 45.03
N ASP A 579 4.79 15.45 46.24
CA ASP A 579 4.03 14.86 47.35
C ASP A 579 2.54 14.75 47.00
N ASN A 580 2.00 15.67 46.18
CA ASN A 580 0.64 15.57 45.64
C ASN A 580 0.42 14.38 44.70
N ILE A 581 1.49 13.80 44.13
CA ILE A 581 1.42 12.59 43.30
C ILE A 581 1.54 11.35 44.20
N LYS A 582 2.37 11.41 45.25
CA LYS A 582 2.55 10.31 46.22
C LYS A 582 1.29 10.04 47.04
N GLU A 583 0.53 11.08 47.37
CA GLU A 583 -0.75 10.96 48.10
C GLU A 583 -1.90 10.41 47.24
N ARG A 584 -1.71 10.28 45.91
CA ARG A 584 -2.76 9.71 45.04
C ARG A 584 -2.94 8.24 45.34
N VAL A 585 -4.18 7.80 45.46
CA VAL A 585 -4.53 6.39 45.61
C VAL A 585 -4.13 5.65 44.33
N ALA A 586 -3.09 4.83 44.42
CA ALA A 586 -2.57 4.03 43.31
C ALA A 586 -3.11 2.60 43.34
N ASP A 587 -3.29 2.04 44.53
CA ASP A 587 -3.96 0.76 44.72
C ASP A 587 -5.39 1.01 45.19
N VAL A 588 -6.37 0.78 44.31
CA VAL A 588 -7.79 1.00 44.63
C VAL A 588 -8.39 -0.21 45.35
N ILE A 589 -7.71 -1.37 45.34
CA ILE A 589 -8.15 -2.60 46.01
C ILE A 589 -7.81 -2.50 47.49
N MET A 590 -6.57 -2.16 47.82
CA MET A 590 -6.07 -2.04 49.20
C MET A 590 -6.10 -0.60 49.73
N PHE A 591 -6.60 0.36 48.95
CA PHE A 591 -6.64 1.79 49.27
C PHE A 591 -5.27 2.36 49.67
N ARG A 592 -4.20 1.92 49.00
CA ARG A 592 -2.84 2.41 49.27
C ARG A 592 -2.51 3.61 48.39
N THR A 593 -1.82 4.57 48.99
CA THR A 593 -1.29 5.72 48.24
C THR A 593 -0.07 5.32 47.43
N TYR A 594 0.25 6.08 46.39
CA TYR A 594 1.43 5.83 45.57
C TYR A 594 2.74 5.85 46.37
N GLY A 595 2.81 6.64 47.45
CA GLY A 595 3.96 6.67 48.36
C GLY A 595 4.15 5.39 49.17
N ASP A 596 3.08 4.61 49.39
CA ASP A 596 3.09 3.38 50.20
C ASP A 596 3.24 2.10 49.37
N VAL A 597 3.18 2.21 48.04
CA VAL A 597 3.36 1.09 47.10
C VAL A 597 4.85 0.89 46.84
N ASP A 598 5.33 -0.34 46.74
CA ASP A 598 6.68 -0.63 46.22
C ASP A 598 6.61 -0.98 44.72
N PRO A 599 7.08 -0.11 43.79
CA PRO A 599 7.04 -0.34 42.35
C PRO A 599 7.98 -1.45 41.89
N SER A 600 8.90 -1.91 42.76
CA SER A 600 9.75 -3.06 42.47
C SER A 600 9.01 -4.38 42.66
N GLU A 601 7.99 -4.41 43.54
CA GLU A 601 7.10 -5.56 43.77
C GLU A 601 5.85 -5.49 42.88
N ASP A 602 5.18 -4.34 42.81
CA ASP A 602 3.98 -4.11 41.98
C ASP A 602 4.17 -2.86 41.10
N PRO A 603 4.60 -3.01 39.83
CA PRO A 603 4.87 -1.90 38.94
C PRO A 603 3.62 -1.05 38.67
N VAL A 604 3.81 0.25 38.50
CA VAL A 604 2.70 1.19 38.27
C VAL A 604 2.59 1.67 36.82
N LEU A 605 1.37 2.00 36.41
CA LEU A 605 1.05 2.55 35.09
C LEU A 605 0.40 3.92 35.26
N VAL A 606 0.80 4.88 34.43
CA VAL A 606 0.26 6.25 34.45
C VAL A 606 -0.74 6.41 33.32
N LEU A 607 -2.00 6.73 33.66
CA LEU A 607 -3.04 6.92 32.66
C LEU A 607 -2.96 8.32 32.02
N SER A 608 -2.79 8.35 30.70
CA SER A 608 -2.72 9.58 29.90
C SER A 608 -3.96 10.49 29.98
N CYS A 609 -5.12 9.99 30.41
CA CYS A 609 -6.38 10.73 30.44
C CYS A 609 -6.50 11.72 31.62
N CYS A 610 -5.86 11.43 32.74
CA CYS A 610 -5.92 12.23 33.98
C CYS A 610 -4.61 12.22 34.79
N SER A 611 -3.54 11.63 34.26
CA SER A 611 -2.24 11.49 34.92
C SER A 611 -2.29 10.82 36.29
N MET A 612 -3.30 9.97 36.52
CA MET A 612 -3.40 9.13 37.72
C MET A 612 -2.46 7.93 37.60
N VAL A 613 -1.86 7.56 38.72
CA VAL A 613 -1.02 6.38 38.87
C VAL A 613 -1.88 5.24 39.37
N TYR A 614 -1.76 4.06 38.77
CA TYR A 614 -2.41 2.85 39.29
C TYR A 614 -1.42 1.69 39.33
N THR A 615 -1.57 0.82 40.33
CA THR A 615 -0.82 -0.43 40.37
C THR A 615 -1.27 -1.39 39.27
N MET A 616 -0.40 -2.33 38.90
CA MET A 616 -0.69 -3.33 37.90
C MET A 616 -1.88 -4.19 38.33
N GLU A 617 -1.90 -4.61 39.59
CA GLU A 617 -3.00 -5.41 40.15
C GLU A 617 -4.35 -4.69 40.09
N THR A 618 -4.36 -3.38 40.40
CA THR A 618 -5.59 -2.57 40.34
C THR A 618 -6.15 -2.48 38.93
N LEU A 619 -5.31 -2.19 37.94
CA LEU A 619 -5.76 -2.12 36.55
C LEU A 619 -6.11 -3.50 35.99
N ASP A 620 -5.42 -4.56 36.42
CA ASP A 620 -5.73 -5.94 36.03
C ASP A 620 -7.08 -6.40 36.55
N GLY A 621 -7.40 -6.05 37.80
CA GLY A 621 -8.71 -6.27 38.40
C GLY A 621 -9.81 -5.47 37.70
N THR A 622 -9.56 -4.18 37.45
CA THR A 622 -10.54 -3.26 36.82
C THR A 622 -10.84 -3.62 35.37
N LEU A 623 -9.83 -4.09 34.63
CA LEU A 623 -9.93 -4.45 33.21
C LEU A 623 -10.24 -5.94 33.01
N HIS A 624 -10.50 -6.67 34.10
CA HIS A 624 -10.78 -8.11 34.11
C HIS A 624 -9.75 -8.92 33.30
N MET A 625 -8.46 -8.63 33.49
CA MET A 625 -7.38 -9.23 32.70
C MET A 625 -7.37 -10.76 32.75
N GLY A 626 -7.81 -11.37 33.85
CA GLY A 626 -7.93 -12.82 33.99
C GLY A 626 -8.93 -13.49 33.03
N GLU A 627 -9.82 -12.72 32.39
CA GLU A 627 -10.68 -13.23 31.30
C GLU A 627 -9.92 -13.33 29.97
N PHE A 628 -8.92 -12.46 29.77
CA PHE A 628 -8.18 -12.31 28.52
C PHE A 628 -6.80 -12.98 28.54
N TYR A 629 -6.25 -13.21 29.73
CA TYR A 629 -4.92 -13.76 29.95
C TYR A 629 -4.95 -14.82 31.07
N ASP A 630 -4.08 -15.82 30.97
CA ASP A 630 -3.88 -16.82 32.01
C ASP A 630 -2.90 -16.32 33.09
N SER A 631 -2.70 -17.12 34.13
CA SER A 631 -1.80 -16.82 35.24
C SER A 631 -0.31 -16.76 34.86
N HIS A 632 0.05 -17.05 33.60
CA HIS A 632 1.41 -16.96 33.07
C HIS A 632 1.55 -15.78 32.10
N GLY A 633 0.51 -14.96 31.96
CA GLY A 633 0.48 -13.81 31.05
C GLY A 633 0.21 -14.19 29.59
N ASN A 634 -0.17 -15.44 29.31
CA ASN A 634 -0.52 -15.85 27.95
C ASN A 634 -1.97 -15.48 27.65
N PRO A 635 -2.28 -15.03 26.42
CA PRO A 635 -3.64 -14.76 26.02
C PRO A 635 -4.54 -16.01 26.11
N ARG A 636 -5.61 -15.95 26.91
CA ARG A 636 -6.67 -16.96 26.93
C ARG A 636 -7.46 -16.88 25.62
N GLY A 637 -7.54 -18.02 24.93
CA GLY A 637 -8.49 -18.38 23.88
C GLY A 637 -9.07 -17.27 22.97
N ALA A 638 -10.29 -17.57 22.52
CA ALA A 638 -11.21 -16.66 21.83
C ALA A 638 -11.53 -15.42 22.68
N LEU A 639 -11.72 -14.27 22.04
CA LEU A 639 -12.26 -13.10 22.74
C LEU A 639 -13.74 -13.32 23.11
N PRO A 640 -14.24 -12.85 24.26
CA PRO A 640 -15.64 -13.01 24.65
C PRO A 640 -16.60 -12.46 23.58
N GLY A 641 -17.66 -13.22 23.25
CA GLY A 641 -18.54 -12.92 22.12
C GLY A 641 -19.52 -11.74 22.30
N ASN A 642 -19.67 -11.21 23.51
CA ASN A 642 -20.59 -10.11 23.80
C ASN A 642 -19.95 -8.74 23.50
N TYR A 643 -20.76 -7.74 23.11
CA TYR A 643 -20.28 -6.37 22.88
C TYR A 643 -19.66 -5.78 24.15
N MET A 644 -18.39 -5.37 24.06
CA MET A 644 -17.65 -4.74 25.14
C MET A 644 -17.77 -3.21 25.06
N SER A 645 -17.94 -2.57 26.22
CA SER A 645 -17.84 -1.11 26.33
C SER A 645 -16.38 -0.69 26.48
N MET A 646 -16.04 0.52 26.01
CA MET A 646 -14.68 1.04 26.13
C MET A 646 -14.30 1.15 27.61
N PRO A 647 -13.18 0.54 28.05
CA PRO A 647 -12.80 0.59 29.46
C PRO A 647 -12.59 2.02 29.92
N GLN A 648 -13.14 2.35 31.08
CA GLN A 648 -13.15 3.70 31.60
C GLN A 648 -12.13 3.85 32.73
N CYS A 649 -11.51 5.02 32.82
CA CYS A 649 -10.65 5.38 33.93
C CYS A 649 -11.45 5.39 35.23
N PRO A 650 -10.98 4.73 36.31
CA PRO A 650 -11.66 4.72 37.62
C PRO A 650 -11.89 6.12 38.20
N ASN A 651 -11.01 7.08 37.88
CA ASN A 651 -11.09 8.45 38.40
C ASN A 651 -11.98 9.39 37.57
N CYS A 652 -11.82 9.40 36.25
CA CYS A 652 -12.46 10.42 35.40
C CYS A 652 -13.48 9.87 34.39
N SER A 653 -13.71 8.55 34.39
CA SER A 653 -14.59 7.84 33.47
C SER A 653 -14.27 8.01 31.97
N LYS A 654 -13.16 8.68 31.62
CA LYS A 654 -12.68 8.78 30.24
C LYS A 654 -12.14 7.44 29.75
N PRO A 655 -12.26 7.12 28.45
CA PRO A 655 -11.68 5.92 27.86
C PRO A 655 -10.19 5.77 28.16
N ILE A 656 -9.79 4.60 28.65
CA ILE A 656 -8.37 4.23 28.79
C ILE A 656 -7.80 3.97 27.39
N ARG A 657 -6.73 4.69 27.05
CA ARG A 657 -6.04 4.61 25.74
C ARG A 657 -4.53 4.61 25.95
N ASN A 658 -3.81 4.05 24.99
CA ASN A 658 -2.34 4.12 24.88
C ASN A 658 -1.55 3.39 25.97
N LEU A 659 -2.16 2.44 26.67
CA LEU A 659 -1.41 1.46 27.45
C LEU A 659 -1.17 0.23 26.58
N ARG A 660 0.10 -0.08 26.33
CA ARG A 660 0.50 -1.14 25.41
C ARG A 660 0.10 -2.53 25.95
N ARG A 661 0.32 -2.77 27.25
CA ARG A 661 -0.07 -4.00 27.98
C ARG A 661 -1.56 -4.33 27.87
N TYR A 662 -2.45 -3.34 27.93
CA TYR A 662 -3.92 -3.51 27.83
C TYR A 662 -4.45 -3.35 26.41
N GLY A 663 -3.56 -3.41 25.40
CA GLY A 663 -3.91 -3.22 24.01
C GLY A 663 -5.01 -4.18 23.54
N ARG A 664 -5.05 -5.43 24.00
CA ARG A 664 -6.03 -6.44 23.55
C ARG A 664 -7.46 -6.07 23.97
N VAL A 665 -7.66 -5.67 25.22
CA VAL A 665 -8.96 -5.26 25.79
C VAL A 665 -9.44 -3.95 25.16
N THR A 666 -8.57 -2.94 25.09
CA THR A 666 -8.91 -1.62 24.54
C THR A 666 -9.17 -1.65 23.03
N LYS A 667 -8.46 -2.50 22.27
CA LYS A 667 -8.69 -2.71 20.84
C LYS A 667 -10.01 -3.44 20.56
N ARG A 668 -10.39 -4.46 21.34
CA ARG A 668 -11.69 -5.14 21.17
C ARG A 668 -12.85 -4.18 21.40
N ALA A 669 -12.83 -3.43 22.50
CA ALA A 669 -13.88 -2.44 22.78
C ALA A 669 -13.95 -1.34 21.71
N ALA A 670 -12.82 -0.99 21.07
CA ALA A 670 -12.80 -0.06 19.94
C ALA A 670 -13.46 -0.66 18.68
N ILE A 671 -13.28 -1.95 18.38
CA ILE A 671 -13.97 -2.64 17.28
C ILE A 671 -15.49 -2.60 17.50
N ASP A 672 -15.92 -2.97 18.71
CA ASP A 672 -17.34 -3.05 19.08
C ASP A 672 -18.03 -1.66 19.03
N SER A 673 -17.32 -0.61 19.44
CA SER A 673 -17.80 0.77 19.30
C SER A 673 -17.86 1.22 17.85
N ALA A 674 -16.86 0.85 17.02
CA ALA A 674 -16.86 1.18 15.59
C ALA A 674 -18.01 0.49 14.85
N ASP A 675 -18.34 -0.75 15.23
CA ASP A 675 -19.43 -1.50 14.61
C ASP A 675 -20.81 -0.90 14.92
N LYS A 676 -21.08 -0.55 16.19
CA LYS A 676 -22.33 0.16 16.55
C LYS A 676 -22.52 1.47 15.77
N ASN A 677 -21.43 2.23 15.60
CA ASN A 677 -21.45 3.47 14.84
C ASN A 677 -21.69 3.21 13.34
N PHE A 678 -21.07 2.16 12.79
CA PHE A 678 -21.29 1.73 11.41
C PHE A 678 -22.75 1.34 11.18
N ILE A 679 -23.34 0.50 12.02
CA ILE A 679 -24.75 0.07 11.92
C ILE A 679 -25.68 1.28 11.89
N SER A 680 -25.52 2.22 12.82
CA SER A 680 -26.35 3.43 12.90
C SER A 680 -26.20 4.34 11.67
N HIS A 681 -24.99 4.44 11.10
CA HIS A 681 -24.73 5.24 9.92
C HIS A 681 -25.24 4.56 8.63
N ALA A 682 -24.95 3.27 8.47
CA ALA A 682 -25.33 2.47 7.31
C ALA A 682 -26.84 2.39 7.16
N GLN A 683 -27.59 2.18 8.26
CA GLN A 683 -29.05 2.17 8.24
C GLN A 683 -29.64 3.49 7.74
N ARG A 684 -29.10 4.63 8.18
CA ARG A 684 -29.57 5.96 7.74
C ARG A 684 -29.29 6.22 6.26
N GLN A 685 -28.14 5.80 5.76
CA GLN A 685 -27.78 5.93 4.35
C GLN A 685 -28.62 5.00 3.47
N LEU A 686 -28.85 3.76 3.93
CA LEU A 686 -29.60 2.76 3.19
C LEU A 686 -31.05 3.21 2.92
N VAL A 687 -31.74 3.73 3.95
CA VAL A 687 -33.12 4.23 3.80
C VAL A 687 -33.19 5.32 2.73
N ARG A 688 -32.26 6.28 2.75
CA ARG A 688 -32.18 7.36 1.74
C ARG A 688 -31.91 6.84 0.33
N LEU A 689 -30.99 5.88 0.19
CA LEU A 689 -30.66 5.30 -1.12
C LEU A 689 -31.83 4.48 -1.68
N GLN A 690 -32.55 3.76 -0.83
CA GLN A 690 -33.72 2.98 -1.23
C GLN A 690 -34.86 3.87 -1.72
N GLU A 691 -35.17 4.95 -1.00
CA GLU A 691 -36.19 5.94 -1.41
C GLU A 691 -35.86 6.56 -2.77
N ARG A 692 -34.61 6.99 -2.97
CA ARG A 692 -34.16 7.59 -4.24
C ARG A 692 -34.12 6.59 -5.39
N THR A 693 -33.73 5.34 -5.13
CA THR A 693 -33.69 4.28 -6.15
C THR A 693 -35.11 3.93 -6.62
N ASN A 694 -36.07 3.80 -5.69
CA ASN A 694 -37.47 3.55 -6.03
C ASN A 694 -38.05 4.71 -6.87
N ALA A 695 -37.80 5.95 -6.48
CA ALA A 695 -38.24 7.13 -7.24
C ALA A 695 -37.65 7.17 -8.66
N ALA A 696 -36.39 6.72 -8.83
CA ALA A 696 -35.76 6.69 -10.14
C ALA A 696 -36.32 5.58 -11.06
N ILE A 697 -36.74 4.45 -10.49
CA ILE A 697 -37.42 3.37 -11.21
C ILE A 697 -38.81 3.82 -11.67
N GLU A 698 -39.58 4.50 -10.82
CA GLU A 698 -40.93 4.99 -11.14
C GLU A 698 -40.92 6.04 -12.26
N ASN A 699 -39.88 6.87 -12.34
CA ASN A 699 -39.78 7.96 -13.31
C ASN A 699 -39.12 7.55 -14.65
N GLY A 700 -38.68 6.29 -14.81
CA GLY A 700 -38.23 5.75 -16.10
C GLY A 700 -36.92 6.34 -16.67
N GLY A 701 -36.09 7.00 -15.86
CA GLY A 701 -34.85 7.63 -16.32
C GLY A 701 -33.78 7.73 -15.24
N VAL A 702 -32.71 6.93 -15.35
CA VAL A 702 -31.51 6.96 -14.48
C VAL A 702 -30.30 7.59 -15.18
N THR A 703 -30.48 8.17 -16.37
CA THR A 703 -29.36 8.76 -17.12
C THR A 703 -28.76 9.98 -16.43
N ASP A 704 -29.53 10.73 -15.62
CA ASP A 704 -29.10 12.05 -15.16
C ASP A 704 -28.82 12.23 -13.65
N ASP A 705 -29.18 11.30 -12.76
CA ASP A 705 -28.87 11.44 -11.31
C ASP A 705 -27.44 10.92 -10.99
N ARG A 706 -26.44 11.72 -11.38
CA ARG A 706 -25.02 11.50 -11.08
C ARG A 706 -24.75 11.41 -9.57
N ALA A 707 -25.55 12.09 -8.75
CA ALA A 707 -25.42 12.08 -7.29
C ALA A 707 -25.84 10.73 -6.70
N LEU A 708 -26.93 10.12 -7.18
CA LEU A 708 -27.39 8.80 -6.70
C LEU A 708 -26.34 7.72 -6.97
N ARG A 709 -25.72 7.73 -8.16
CA ARG A 709 -24.65 6.78 -8.52
C ARG A 709 -23.40 6.98 -7.66
N HIS A 710 -23.03 8.23 -7.38
CA HIS A 710 -21.92 8.55 -6.48
C HIS A 710 -22.20 8.07 -5.05
N ASP A 711 -23.38 8.36 -4.51
CA ASP A 711 -23.75 7.99 -3.14
C ASP A 711 -23.86 6.47 -2.98
N LEU A 712 -24.40 5.76 -3.97
CA LEU A 712 -24.43 4.29 -3.98
C LEU A 712 -23.02 3.69 -4.05
N ARG A 713 -22.11 4.25 -4.86
CA ARG A 713 -20.70 3.83 -4.88
C ARG A 713 -20.01 4.05 -3.54
N SER A 714 -20.17 5.23 -2.96
CA SER A 714 -19.63 5.57 -1.64
C SER A 714 -20.16 4.62 -0.54
N PHE A 715 -21.45 4.31 -0.57
CA PHE A 715 -22.06 3.32 0.32
C PHE A 715 -21.48 1.93 0.09
N GLY A 716 -21.32 1.52 -1.17
CA GLY A 716 -20.69 0.25 -1.55
C GLY A 716 -19.27 0.09 -0.99
N VAL A 717 -18.42 1.11 -1.14
CA VAL A 717 -17.06 1.12 -0.57
C VAL A 717 -17.10 0.99 0.96
N THR A 718 -18.04 1.69 1.59
CA THR A 718 -18.18 1.70 3.06
C THR A 718 -18.68 0.36 3.62
N VAL A 719 -19.59 -0.31 2.92
CA VAL A 719 -20.22 -1.56 3.37
C VAL A 719 -19.41 -2.80 2.98
N LYS A 720 -18.70 -2.78 1.84
CA LYS A 720 -17.76 -3.85 1.45
C LYS A 720 -16.60 -3.98 2.44
N ARG A 721 -16.20 -2.87 3.07
CA ARG A 721 -15.13 -2.86 4.08
C ARG A 721 -15.44 -1.88 5.21
N PRO A 722 -16.33 -2.25 6.15
CA PRO A 722 -16.78 -1.36 7.20
C PRO A 722 -15.64 -0.99 8.16
N PRO A 723 -15.73 0.16 8.86
CA PRO A 723 -14.70 0.58 9.79
C PRO A 723 -14.38 -0.47 10.88
N CYS A 724 -15.41 -1.17 11.37
CA CYS A 724 -15.23 -2.29 12.30
C CYS A 724 -14.40 -3.43 11.71
N GLN A 725 -14.62 -3.78 10.44
CA GLN A 725 -13.83 -4.78 9.72
C GLN A 725 -12.38 -4.32 9.51
N LYS A 726 -12.13 -3.03 9.23
CA LYS A 726 -10.76 -2.50 9.14
C LYS A 726 -10.02 -2.59 10.47
N VAL A 727 -10.68 -2.23 11.57
CA VAL A 727 -10.10 -2.32 12.92
C VAL A 727 -9.95 -3.80 13.33
N TYR A 728 -10.90 -4.65 12.96
CA TYR A 728 -10.87 -6.09 13.17
C TYR A 728 -9.72 -6.75 12.41
N GLU A 729 -9.56 -6.50 11.11
CA GLU A 729 -8.43 -6.96 10.28
C GLU A 729 -7.10 -6.49 10.86
N ALA A 730 -7.03 -5.24 11.32
CA ALA A 730 -5.84 -4.72 11.99
C ALA A 730 -5.55 -5.46 13.31
N CYS A 731 -6.57 -5.87 14.06
CA CYS A 731 -6.44 -6.61 15.32
C CYS A 731 -6.18 -8.11 15.11
N VAL A 732 -6.84 -8.75 14.16
CA VAL A 732 -6.61 -10.14 13.76
C VAL A 732 -5.22 -10.28 13.19
N ALA A 733 -4.77 -9.38 12.33
CA ALA A 733 -3.40 -9.41 11.81
C ALA A 733 -2.32 -9.24 12.89
N LEU A 734 -2.68 -8.77 14.09
CA LEU A 734 -1.80 -8.77 15.27
C LEU A 734 -1.88 -10.10 16.05
N VAL A 735 -3.02 -10.80 16.02
CA VAL A 735 -3.30 -12.05 16.77
C VAL A 735 -3.01 -13.33 15.98
N THR A 736 -3.31 -13.40 14.68
CA THR A 736 -2.94 -14.56 13.84
C THR A 736 -1.42 -14.66 13.66
N LYS A 737 -0.70 -13.54 13.77
CA LYS A 737 0.75 -13.53 13.88
C LYS A 737 1.26 -14.21 15.15
N SER A 738 0.57 -14.08 16.29
CA SER A 738 1.00 -14.70 17.55
C SER A 738 0.73 -16.21 17.66
N ARG A 739 0.26 -16.87 16.58
CA ARG A 739 0.06 -18.33 16.53
C ARG A 739 0.83 -19.01 15.38
N GLY A 740 1.77 -18.31 14.74
CA GLY A 740 2.64 -18.89 13.72
C GLY A 740 1.94 -19.29 12.41
N GLY A 741 0.77 -18.74 12.10
CA GLY A 741 0.08 -19.00 10.84
C GLY A 741 0.79 -18.33 9.66
N GLN A 742 1.26 -19.13 8.70
CA GLN A 742 1.74 -18.68 7.40
C GLN A 742 0.63 -17.88 6.68
N GLY A 743 1.02 -16.76 6.07
CA GLY A 743 0.09 -15.99 5.24
C GLY A 743 -0.43 -16.82 4.06
N GLY A 744 -1.62 -16.46 3.58
CA GLY A 744 -2.03 -16.74 2.20
C GLY A 744 -2.94 -17.94 1.94
N GLY A 745 -3.05 -18.91 2.85
CA GLY A 745 -4.13 -19.90 2.79
C GLY A 745 -5.40 -19.38 3.45
N ASP A 746 -6.58 -19.88 3.06
CA ASP A 746 -7.80 -19.78 3.87
C ASP A 746 -7.51 -20.37 5.26
N VAL A 747 -6.94 -19.56 6.15
CA VAL A 747 -6.88 -19.87 7.56
C VAL A 747 -8.34 -19.87 7.96
N TYR A 748 -8.87 -21.07 8.22
CA TYR A 748 -10.15 -21.21 8.90
C TYR A 748 -9.95 -20.61 10.30
N ILE A 749 -10.11 -19.29 10.38
CA ILE A 749 -10.29 -18.58 11.62
C ILE A 749 -11.61 -19.13 12.11
N ASP A 750 -11.54 -20.01 13.10
CA ASP A 750 -12.71 -20.45 13.83
C ASP A 750 -13.48 -19.18 14.22
N SER A 751 -14.60 -18.94 13.54
CA SER A 751 -15.40 -17.73 13.65
C SER A 751 -16.04 -17.59 15.03
N SER A 752 -15.93 -18.64 15.87
CA SER A 752 -16.20 -18.58 17.30
C SER A 752 -15.11 -17.87 18.12
N THR A 753 -13.90 -17.66 17.56
CA THR A 753 -12.77 -17.06 18.29
C THR A 753 -12.80 -15.53 18.36
N LEU A 754 -13.52 -14.91 17.45
CA LEU A 754 -13.68 -13.47 17.32
C LEU A 754 -14.90 -13.24 16.40
N PRO A 755 -16.14 -13.24 16.94
CA PRO A 755 -17.30 -13.01 16.12
C PRO A 755 -17.23 -11.59 15.55
N VAL A 756 -17.12 -11.49 14.22
CA VAL A 756 -17.45 -10.26 13.50
C VAL A 756 -18.96 -10.12 13.64
N PRO A 757 -19.48 -8.95 14.05
CA PRO A 757 -20.91 -8.73 14.05
C PRO A 757 -21.49 -9.03 12.66
N ASN A 758 -22.47 -9.93 12.57
CA ASN A 758 -23.19 -10.32 11.34
C ASN A 758 -23.94 -9.17 10.64
N SER A 759 -23.73 -7.93 11.09
CA SER A 759 -24.36 -6.72 10.59
C SER A 759 -23.91 -6.36 9.16
N SER A 760 -22.72 -6.79 8.71
CA SER A 760 -22.20 -6.50 7.36
C SER A 760 -23.02 -7.15 6.24
N PHE A 761 -23.48 -8.39 6.43
CA PHE A 761 -24.19 -9.17 5.41
C PHE A 761 -25.49 -8.52 4.96
N GLN A 762 -26.25 -7.94 5.89
CA GLN A 762 -27.51 -7.27 5.58
C GLN A 762 -27.29 -6.07 4.66
N TYR A 763 -26.36 -5.17 5.00
CA TYR A 763 -26.12 -3.96 4.22
C TYR A 763 -25.46 -4.26 2.88
N LEU A 764 -24.58 -5.26 2.83
CA LEU A 764 -23.88 -5.64 1.60
C LEU A 764 -24.84 -6.28 0.60
N GLY A 765 -25.73 -7.15 1.08
CA GLY A 765 -26.83 -7.69 0.27
C GLY A 765 -27.74 -6.56 -0.25
N CYS A 766 -28.08 -5.57 0.59
CA CYS A 766 -28.88 -4.42 0.17
C CYS A 766 -28.16 -3.55 -0.89
N PHE A 767 -26.85 -3.35 -0.78
CA PHE A 767 -26.07 -2.63 -1.78
C PHE A 767 -26.14 -3.31 -3.16
N TYR A 768 -25.93 -4.64 -3.19
CA TYR A 768 -25.99 -5.39 -4.44
C TYR A 768 -27.41 -5.44 -5.01
N LEU A 769 -28.43 -5.53 -4.16
CA LEU A 769 -29.83 -5.47 -4.58
C LEU A 769 -30.16 -4.13 -5.25
N LEU A 770 -29.80 -2.99 -4.64
CA LEU A 770 -30.01 -1.66 -5.23
C LEU A 770 -29.19 -1.47 -6.52
N SER A 771 -27.97 -1.99 -6.57
CA SER A 771 -27.10 -1.93 -7.76
C SER A 771 -27.67 -2.74 -8.92
N ALA A 772 -28.28 -3.90 -8.65
CA ALA A 772 -28.97 -4.71 -9.65
C ALA A 772 -30.21 -3.98 -10.20
N GLN A 773 -31.02 -3.36 -9.33
CA GLN A 773 -32.20 -2.59 -9.73
C GLN A 773 -31.86 -1.40 -10.64
N LEU A 774 -30.80 -0.63 -10.32
CA LEU A 774 -30.38 0.47 -11.18
C LEU A 774 -29.78 0.00 -12.51
N SER A 775 -29.04 -1.12 -12.49
CA SER A 775 -28.42 -1.66 -13.71
C SER A 775 -29.44 -2.23 -14.71
N MET A 776 -30.64 -2.60 -14.23
CA MET A 776 -31.76 -3.02 -15.09
C MET A 776 -32.30 -1.91 -15.99
N LEU A 777 -32.09 -0.64 -15.63
CA LEU A 777 -32.60 0.51 -16.39
C LEU A 777 -31.70 0.88 -17.59
N GLY A 778 -30.59 0.17 -17.79
CA GLY A 778 -29.71 0.35 -18.95
C GLY A 778 -30.02 -0.61 -20.10
N ASP A 779 -30.01 -0.10 -21.34
CA ASP A 779 -30.35 -0.87 -22.54
C ASP A 779 -29.21 -1.74 -23.11
N ASN A 780 -28.00 -1.60 -22.58
CA ASN A 780 -26.81 -2.27 -23.12
C ASN A 780 -26.67 -3.73 -22.64
N VAL A 781 -26.02 -4.57 -23.46
CA VAL A 781 -25.78 -5.99 -23.11
C VAL A 781 -24.89 -6.11 -21.87
N SER A 782 -23.87 -5.27 -21.74
CA SER A 782 -22.95 -5.25 -20.59
C SER A 782 -23.63 -4.87 -19.27
N THR A 783 -24.62 -3.96 -19.29
CA THR A 783 -25.35 -3.54 -18.08
C THR A 783 -26.28 -4.64 -17.57
N ARG A 784 -26.87 -5.45 -18.47
CA ARG A 784 -27.69 -6.61 -18.10
C ARG A 784 -26.87 -7.73 -17.47
N THR A 785 -25.68 -8.02 -17.99
CA THR A 785 -24.77 -9.01 -17.38
C THR A 785 -24.35 -8.58 -15.97
N ARG A 786 -24.03 -7.29 -15.76
CA ARG A 786 -23.72 -6.75 -14.43
C ARG A 786 -24.92 -6.82 -13.48
N ALA A 787 -26.13 -6.52 -13.96
CA ALA A 787 -27.35 -6.64 -13.16
C ALA A 787 -27.57 -8.08 -12.66
N GLN A 788 -27.36 -9.09 -13.53
CA GLN A 788 -27.44 -10.51 -13.16
C GLN A 788 -26.42 -10.88 -12.08
N GLN A 789 -25.18 -10.42 -12.22
CA GLN A 789 -24.11 -10.69 -11.26
C GLN A 789 -24.43 -10.10 -9.88
N TYR A 790 -24.85 -8.84 -9.81
CA TYR A 790 -25.23 -8.20 -8.56
C TYR A 790 -26.44 -8.86 -7.90
N ALA A 791 -27.46 -9.24 -8.67
CA ALA A 791 -28.63 -9.93 -8.13
C ALA A 791 -28.28 -11.31 -7.54
N ARG A 792 -27.38 -12.08 -8.18
CA ARG A 792 -26.90 -13.36 -7.63
C ARG A 792 -26.13 -13.17 -6.33
N GLN A 793 -25.20 -12.21 -6.30
CA GLN A 793 -24.43 -11.88 -5.08
C GLN A 793 -25.35 -11.47 -3.92
N ALA A 794 -26.43 -10.74 -4.19
CA ALA A 794 -27.40 -10.38 -3.17
C ALA A 794 -28.15 -11.61 -2.60
N VAL A 795 -28.56 -12.56 -3.46
CA VAL A 795 -29.24 -13.79 -3.03
C VAL A 795 -28.35 -14.63 -2.11
N ASP A 796 -27.09 -14.81 -2.49
CA ASP A 796 -26.14 -15.63 -1.73
C ASP A 796 -25.86 -15.01 -0.35
N LEU A 797 -25.57 -13.70 -0.31
CA LEU A 797 -25.28 -12.98 0.93
C LEU A 797 -26.48 -12.94 1.90
N PHE A 798 -27.70 -12.77 1.40
CA PHE A 798 -28.88 -12.81 2.28
C PHE A 798 -29.20 -14.22 2.77
N ALA A 799 -28.91 -15.26 1.97
CA ALA A 799 -29.09 -16.65 2.40
C ALA A 799 -28.07 -17.04 3.48
N GLU A 800 -26.80 -16.67 3.31
CA GLU A 800 -25.74 -16.86 4.31
C GLU A 800 -26.04 -16.11 5.61
N GLY A 801 -26.58 -14.88 5.51
CA GLY A 801 -26.97 -14.06 6.66
C GLY A 801 -28.28 -14.46 7.34
N SER A 802 -28.94 -15.55 6.93
CA SER A 802 -30.27 -15.98 7.43
C SER A 802 -31.38 -14.93 7.24
N PHE A 803 -31.26 -14.04 6.25
CA PHE A 803 -32.25 -13.02 5.89
C PHE A 803 -33.20 -13.54 4.80
N GLU A 804 -34.03 -14.54 5.14
CA GLU A 804 -34.84 -15.26 4.15
C GLU A 804 -35.83 -14.40 3.35
N VAL A 805 -36.39 -13.35 3.95
CA VAL A 805 -37.35 -12.47 3.27
C VAL A 805 -36.66 -11.68 2.15
N GLN A 806 -35.51 -11.07 2.47
CA GLN A 806 -34.69 -10.31 1.54
C GLN A 806 -34.06 -11.21 0.47
N ALA A 807 -33.68 -12.44 0.82
CA ALA A 807 -33.22 -13.44 -0.15
C ALA A 807 -34.31 -13.77 -1.19
N ARG A 808 -35.58 -13.86 -0.77
CA ARG A 808 -36.71 -14.09 -1.69
C ARG A 808 -36.98 -12.88 -2.58
N GLU A 809 -36.87 -11.66 -2.05
CA GLU A 809 -36.97 -10.41 -2.85
C GLU A 809 -35.85 -10.33 -3.90
N ALA A 810 -34.62 -10.68 -3.53
CA ALA A 810 -33.49 -10.73 -4.46
C ALA A 810 -33.69 -11.80 -5.57
N ARG A 811 -34.24 -12.98 -5.23
CA ARG A 811 -34.59 -14.02 -6.22
C ARG A 811 -35.67 -13.55 -7.20
N LEU A 812 -36.66 -12.79 -6.71
CA LEU A 812 -37.70 -12.23 -7.57
C LEU A 812 -37.11 -11.25 -8.59
N LEU A 813 -36.20 -10.38 -8.16
CA LEU A 813 -35.46 -9.48 -9.06
C LEU A 813 -34.60 -10.24 -10.07
N LEU A 814 -33.87 -11.28 -9.62
CA LEU A 814 -33.05 -12.11 -10.50
C LEU A 814 -33.88 -12.77 -11.61
N VAL A 815 -35.08 -13.28 -11.29
CA VAL A 815 -36.02 -13.82 -12.29
C VAL A 815 -36.38 -12.74 -13.32
N GLN A 816 -36.71 -11.52 -12.88
CA GLN A 816 -37.03 -10.42 -13.82
C GLN A 816 -35.87 -10.13 -14.79
N ILE A 817 -34.62 -10.14 -14.30
CA ILE A 817 -33.43 -9.90 -15.12
C ILE A 817 -33.20 -11.06 -16.10
N LEU A 818 -33.35 -12.32 -15.68
CA LEU A 818 -33.17 -13.49 -16.53
C LEU A 818 -34.20 -13.53 -17.67
N LEU A 819 -35.45 -13.17 -17.40
CA LEU A 819 -36.49 -13.08 -18.43
C LEU A 819 -36.21 -11.94 -19.43
N ALA A 820 -35.75 -10.78 -18.95
CA ALA A 820 -35.38 -9.66 -19.82
C ALA A 820 -34.19 -10.01 -20.74
N ASP A 821 -33.17 -10.72 -20.24
CA ASP A 821 -32.05 -11.21 -21.04
C ASP A 821 -32.49 -12.27 -22.08
N ALA A 822 -33.38 -13.18 -21.69
CA ALA A 822 -33.95 -14.16 -22.62
C ALA A 822 -34.73 -13.50 -23.77
N GLU A 823 -35.52 -12.46 -23.48
CA GLU A 823 -36.25 -11.69 -24.50
C GLU A 823 -35.32 -10.91 -25.44
N ALA A 824 -34.28 -10.28 -24.90
CA ALA A 824 -33.29 -9.57 -25.70
C ALA A 824 -32.49 -10.50 -26.63
N LYS A 825 -32.24 -11.74 -26.20
CA LYS A 825 -31.63 -12.77 -27.05
C LYS A 825 -32.59 -13.25 -28.14
N LEU A 826 -33.90 -13.26 -27.87
CA LEU A 826 -34.93 -13.58 -28.87
C LEU A 826 -35.11 -12.47 -29.91
N SER A 827 -34.88 -11.20 -29.57
CA SER A 827 -35.08 -10.07 -30.49
C SER A 827 -33.97 -9.87 -31.53
N LYS A 828 -32.87 -10.65 -31.49
CA LYS A 828 -31.79 -10.56 -32.50
C LYS A 828 -32.21 -11.21 -33.83
N THR A 829 -31.98 -10.50 -34.93
CA THR A 829 -32.16 -10.96 -36.33
C THR A 829 -31.12 -12.04 -36.67
N LEU A 830 -31.52 -13.11 -37.35
CA LEU A 830 -30.64 -14.26 -37.65
C LEU A 830 -30.79 -14.69 -39.10
N GLU A 831 -29.69 -14.84 -39.84
CA GLU A 831 -29.72 -15.14 -41.28
C GLU A 831 -29.66 -16.65 -41.56
N ASN A 832 -29.12 -17.46 -40.63
CA ASN A 832 -28.78 -18.86 -40.89
C ASN A 832 -29.40 -19.89 -39.92
N ARG A 833 -29.62 -21.12 -40.40
CA ARG A 833 -30.17 -22.24 -39.59
C ARG A 833 -29.26 -22.66 -38.43
N LYS A 834 -27.95 -22.43 -38.55
CA LYS A 834 -26.96 -22.68 -37.48
C LYS A 834 -27.13 -21.68 -36.32
N GLU A 835 -27.28 -20.40 -36.64
CA GLU A 835 -27.52 -19.33 -35.66
C GLU A 835 -28.84 -19.52 -34.91
N HIS A 836 -29.87 -20.07 -35.58
CA HIS A 836 -31.13 -20.41 -34.92
C HIS A 836 -30.97 -21.47 -33.82
N LYS A 837 -30.14 -22.49 -34.07
CA LYS A 837 -29.84 -23.53 -33.09
C LYS A 837 -29.03 -22.98 -31.91
N GLU A 838 -28.13 -22.05 -32.19
CA GLU A 838 -27.31 -21.37 -31.17
C GLU A 838 -28.14 -20.41 -30.30
N ARG A 839 -29.05 -19.63 -30.90
CA ARG A 839 -29.99 -18.76 -30.16
C ARG A 839 -30.92 -19.56 -29.26
N LYS A 840 -31.51 -20.66 -29.76
CA LYS A 840 -32.37 -21.53 -28.95
C LYS A 840 -31.61 -22.05 -27.71
N LYS A 841 -30.39 -22.54 -27.90
CA LYS A 841 -29.51 -22.98 -26.81
C LYS A 841 -29.16 -21.85 -25.84
N ALA A 842 -29.01 -20.62 -26.33
CA ALA A 842 -28.70 -19.44 -25.51
C ALA A 842 -29.88 -18.95 -24.64
N VAL A 843 -31.13 -19.24 -25.04
CA VAL A 843 -32.37 -18.90 -24.31
C VAL A 843 -32.78 -20.01 -23.33
N GLU A 844 -32.47 -21.27 -23.63
CA GLU A 844 -32.78 -22.43 -22.77
C GLU A 844 -32.15 -22.31 -21.37
N LYS A 845 -30.90 -21.83 -21.28
CA LYS A 845 -30.19 -21.68 -20.00
C LYS A 845 -30.87 -20.68 -19.03
N PRO A 846 -31.10 -19.41 -19.41
CA PRO A 846 -31.74 -18.45 -18.50
C PRO A 846 -33.20 -18.78 -18.17
N THR A 847 -33.93 -19.42 -19.10
CA THR A 847 -35.34 -19.82 -18.87
C THR A 847 -35.46 -21.01 -17.91
N ALA A 848 -34.55 -21.99 -17.98
CA ALA A 848 -34.49 -23.08 -17.01
C ALA A 848 -34.15 -22.59 -15.59
N GLU A 849 -33.20 -21.66 -15.46
CA GLU A 849 -32.84 -21.05 -14.18
C GLU A 849 -33.99 -20.24 -13.58
N ALA A 850 -34.67 -19.43 -14.39
CA ALA A 850 -35.85 -18.68 -13.97
C ALA A 850 -37.00 -19.59 -13.51
N TYR A 851 -37.18 -20.75 -14.15
CA TYR A 851 -38.19 -21.74 -13.77
C TYR A 851 -37.94 -22.31 -12.37
N GLU A 852 -36.72 -22.75 -12.07
CA GLU A 852 -36.37 -23.30 -10.75
C GLU A 852 -36.50 -22.25 -9.64
N LEU A 853 -36.07 -21.00 -9.90
CA LEU A 853 -36.25 -19.90 -8.96
C LEU A 853 -37.73 -19.60 -8.68
N LEU A 854 -38.57 -19.56 -9.71
CA LEU A 854 -40.02 -19.36 -9.57
C LEU A 854 -40.69 -20.50 -8.81
N LYS A 855 -40.27 -21.74 -9.03
CA LYS A 855 -40.75 -22.91 -8.30
C LYS A 855 -40.45 -22.80 -6.80
N GLY A 856 -39.24 -22.37 -6.44
CA GLY A 856 -38.86 -22.08 -5.05
C GLY A 856 -39.66 -20.92 -4.43
N LEU A 857 -39.94 -19.86 -5.20
CA LEU A 857 -40.76 -18.73 -4.75
C LEU A 857 -42.23 -19.12 -4.53
N ARG A 858 -42.79 -20.01 -5.36
CA ARG A 858 -44.16 -20.55 -5.19
C ARG A 858 -44.31 -21.43 -3.94
N ALA A 859 -43.23 -22.07 -3.50
CA ALA A 859 -43.19 -22.85 -2.27
C ALA A 859 -42.91 -22.01 -1.01
N SER A 860 -42.82 -20.68 -1.13
CA SER A 860 -42.51 -19.78 -0.01
C SER A 860 -43.71 -19.52 0.91
N GLY A 861 -43.44 -19.10 2.15
CA GLY A 861 -44.46 -18.87 3.18
C GLY A 861 -45.50 -17.79 2.84
N ALA A 862 -46.69 -17.90 3.44
CA ALA A 862 -47.88 -17.09 3.13
C ALA A 862 -47.67 -15.56 3.18
N SER A 863 -46.79 -15.07 4.07
CA SER A 863 -46.47 -13.64 4.21
C SER A 863 -45.84 -13.05 2.94
N PHE A 864 -44.91 -13.76 2.30
CA PHE A 864 -44.28 -13.29 1.05
C PHE A 864 -45.27 -13.31 -0.14
N LEU A 865 -46.04 -14.39 -0.26
CA LEU A 865 -47.02 -14.54 -1.34
C LEU A 865 -48.18 -13.54 -1.24
N SER A 866 -48.49 -13.03 -0.03
CA SER A 866 -49.48 -11.96 0.13
C SER A 866 -49.06 -10.63 -0.52
N LYS A 867 -47.75 -10.35 -0.58
CA LYS A 867 -47.19 -9.10 -1.11
C LYS A 867 -46.75 -9.21 -2.57
N TYR A 868 -46.16 -10.34 -2.97
CA TYR A 868 -45.56 -10.55 -4.30
C TYR A 868 -46.20 -11.67 -5.12
N GLY A 869 -47.32 -12.24 -4.65
CA GLY A 869 -47.96 -13.40 -5.30
C GLY A 869 -48.38 -13.14 -6.74
N ASN A 870 -48.92 -11.96 -7.03
CA ASN A 870 -49.31 -11.55 -8.38
C ASN A 870 -48.11 -11.45 -9.33
N ASP A 871 -46.97 -10.93 -8.85
CA ASP A 871 -45.74 -10.80 -9.64
C ASP A 871 -45.16 -12.18 -10.01
N VAL A 872 -45.18 -13.13 -9.06
CA VAL A 872 -44.71 -14.51 -9.30
C VAL A 872 -45.58 -15.22 -10.35
N VAL A 873 -46.90 -14.97 -10.35
CA VAL A 873 -47.81 -15.52 -11.36
C VAL A 873 -47.54 -14.90 -12.74
N LEU A 874 -47.43 -13.57 -12.80
CA LEU A 874 -47.21 -12.84 -14.05
C LEU A 874 -45.86 -13.18 -14.69
N LEU A 875 -44.80 -13.30 -13.88
CA LEU A 875 -43.48 -13.73 -14.36
C LEU A 875 -43.49 -15.18 -14.85
N GLY A 876 -44.29 -16.05 -14.22
CA GLY A 876 -44.53 -17.41 -14.71
C GLY A 876 -45.18 -17.43 -16.10
N GLN A 877 -46.23 -16.64 -16.31
CA GLN A 877 -46.86 -16.51 -17.63
C GLN A 877 -45.92 -15.89 -18.68
N ARG A 878 -45.07 -14.94 -18.28
CA ARG A 878 -44.05 -14.35 -19.17
C ARG A 878 -43.00 -15.40 -19.58
N LEU A 879 -42.53 -16.21 -18.64
CA LEU A 879 -41.59 -17.31 -18.91
C LEU A 879 -42.17 -18.32 -19.92
N GLU A 880 -43.43 -18.74 -19.74
CA GLU A 880 -44.11 -19.65 -20.66
C GLU A 880 -44.18 -19.09 -22.09
N ARG A 881 -44.52 -17.79 -22.24
CA ARG A 881 -44.52 -17.12 -23.54
C ARG A 881 -43.14 -17.09 -24.20
N ILE A 882 -42.08 -16.84 -23.44
CA ILE A 882 -40.69 -16.84 -23.95
C ILE A 882 -40.30 -18.24 -24.43
N ILE A 883 -40.62 -19.29 -23.67
CA ILE A 883 -40.34 -20.68 -24.03
C ILE A 883 -41.09 -21.07 -25.31
N GLN A 884 -42.37 -20.71 -25.42
CA GLN A 884 -43.17 -20.95 -26.62
C GLN A 884 -42.56 -20.25 -27.85
N ARG A 885 -42.19 -18.97 -27.73
CA ARG A 885 -41.53 -18.20 -28.79
C ARG A 885 -40.18 -18.78 -29.20
N ALA A 886 -39.41 -19.34 -28.27
CA ALA A 886 -38.14 -20.00 -28.57
C ALA A 886 -38.33 -21.37 -29.28
N ALA A 887 -39.49 -22.01 -29.11
CA ALA A 887 -39.81 -23.30 -29.70
C ALA A 887 -40.42 -23.19 -31.11
N SER A 888 -41.24 -22.17 -31.38
CA SER A 888 -41.82 -21.89 -32.69
C SER A 888 -40.80 -21.21 -33.61
N ALA A 889 -40.38 -21.87 -34.69
CA ALA A 889 -39.46 -21.31 -35.70
C ALA A 889 -40.14 -20.28 -36.64
N THR A 890 -41.10 -19.51 -36.14
CA THR A 890 -41.84 -18.51 -36.92
C THR A 890 -41.09 -17.17 -36.85
N TYR A 891 -40.66 -16.75 -38.03
CA TYR A 891 -39.90 -15.53 -38.28
C TYR A 891 -40.83 -14.31 -38.15
N TYR A 892 -40.39 -13.26 -37.42
CA TYR A 892 -41.03 -11.95 -37.47
C TYR A 892 -39.95 -10.89 -37.53
N GLN A 893 -39.89 -10.19 -38.67
CA GLN A 893 -39.22 -8.90 -38.79
C GLN A 893 -40.32 -7.86 -38.57
N SER A 894 -40.10 -6.87 -37.71
CA SER A 894 -41.00 -5.71 -37.68
C SER A 894 -40.85 -4.99 -39.02
N VAL A 895 -41.86 -5.08 -39.88
CA VAL A 895 -41.88 -4.44 -41.19
C VAL A 895 -41.82 -2.92 -40.98
N SER A 896 -40.88 -2.25 -41.66
CA SER A 896 -40.77 -0.80 -41.55
C SER A 896 -41.99 -0.10 -42.17
N MET A 897 -42.25 1.15 -41.77
CA MET A 897 -43.36 1.94 -42.35
C MET A 897 -43.23 2.11 -43.88
N GLU A 898 -42.00 2.13 -44.41
CA GLU A 898 -41.73 2.24 -45.84
C GLU A 898 -42.00 0.92 -46.58
N GLU A 899 -41.65 -0.22 -45.98
CA GLU A 899 -42.00 -1.53 -46.53
C GLU A 899 -43.51 -1.81 -46.46
N MET A 900 -44.19 -1.42 -45.38
CA MET A 900 -45.66 -1.51 -45.29
C MET A 900 -46.35 -0.69 -46.39
N LYS A 901 -45.82 0.50 -46.74
CA LYS A 901 -46.31 1.31 -47.86
C LYS A 901 -46.10 0.62 -49.21
N LEU A 902 -44.93 0.02 -49.43
CA LEU A 902 -44.62 -0.71 -50.67
C LEU A 902 -45.52 -1.93 -50.84
N ILE A 903 -45.79 -2.68 -49.77
CA ILE A 903 -46.71 -3.82 -49.78
C ILE A 903 -48.13 -3.36 -50.13
N LYS A 904 -48.61 -2.27 -49.51
CA LYS A 904 -49.95 -1.71 -49.82
C LYS A 904 -50.05 -1.24 -51.28
N MET A 905 -49.02 -0.57 -51.80
CA MET A 905 -48.96 -0.17 -53.22
C MET A 905 -48.97 -1.38 -54.17
N ALA A 906 -48.17 -2.41 -53.89
CA ALA A 906 -48.10 -3.61 -54.72
C ALA A 906 -49.44 -4.36 -54.75
N MET A 907 -50.12 -4.49 -53.61
CA MET A 907 -51.43 -5.13 -53.53
C MET A 907 -52.53 -4.34 -54.27
N GLN A 908 -52.49 -3.01 -54.23
CA GLN A 908 -53.43 -2.16 -54.99
C GLN A 908 -53.24 -2.28 -56.51
N THR A 909 -52.02 -2.58 -56.98
CA THR A 909 -51.74 -2.77 -58.41
C THR A 909 -52.12 -4.16 -58.92
N GLU A 910 -52.01 -5.22 -58.11
CA GLU A 910 -52.27 -6.59 -58.54
C GLU A 910 -53.74 -7.02 -58.42
N PHE A 911 -54.49 -6.49 -57.46
CA PHE A 911 -55.89 -6.87 -57.24
C PHE A 911 -56.85 -5.73 -57.63
N ARG A 912 -57.86 -6.02 -58.47
CA ARG A 912 -58.86 -5.03 -58.90
C ARG A 912 -59.91 -4.78 -57.81
N GLY A 913 -59.49 -4.19 -56.68
CA GLY A 913 -60.36 -3.78 -55.58
C GLY A 913 -59.57 -3.36 -54.35
N SER A 914 -60.11 -2.42 -53.56
CA SER A 914 -59.53 -2.06 -52.26
C SER A 914 -59.77 -3.19 -51.26
N GLY A 915 -58.84 -4.14 -51.16
CA GLY A 915 -58.89 -5.13 -50.09
C GLY A 915 -58.74 -4.44 -48.73
N HIS A 916 -59.64 -4.74 -47.81
CA HIS A 916 -59.59 -4.25 -46.44
C HIS A 916 -58.67 -5.12 -45.58
N TRP A 917 -58.00 -4.49 -44.61
CA TRP A 917 -57.06 -5.15 -43.71
C TRP A 917 -57.72 -5.47 -42.36
N TYR A 918 -57.43 -6.67 -41.86
CA TYR A 918 -57.95 -7.23 -40.62
C TYR A 918 -56.83 -7.86 -39.81
N ARG A 919 -57.06 -8.06 -38.51
CA ARG A 919 -56.19 -8.83 -37.62
C ARG A 919 -56.89 -10.07 -37.12
N CYS A 920 -56.13 -11.16 -36.99
CA CYS A 920 -56.60 -12.34 -36.28
C CYS A 920 -56.70 -12.07 -34.77
N ILE A 921 -57.31 -12.99 -34.01
CA ILE A 921 -57.46 -12.88 -32.54
C ILE A 921 -56.13 -12.69 -31.79
N ASN A 922 -55.01 -13.09 -32.40
CA ASN A 922 -53.66 -12.94 -31.85
C ASN A 922 -52.91 -11.69 -32.38
N GLY A 923 -53.58 -10.82 -33.14
CA GLY A 923 -53.06 -9.51 -33.56
C GLY A 923 -52.28 -9.47 -34.87
N HIS A 924 -52.25 -10.55 -35.66
CA HIS A 924 -51.53 -10.59 -36.95
C HIS A 924 -52.38 -10.10 -38.12
N SER A 925 -51.81 -9.22 -38.95
CA SER A 925 -52.50 -8.55 -40.06
C SER A 925 -52.65 -9.44 -41.29
N TYR A 926 -53.82 -9.39 -41.93
CA TYR A 926 -54.11 -10.04 -43.20
C TYR A 926 -55.15 -9.22 -43.98
N SER A 927 -55.25 -9.40 -45.30
CA SER A 927 -56.23 -8.70 -46.13
C SER A 927 -57.25 -9.66 -46.75
N ILE A 928 -58.45 -9.15 -47.01
CA ILE A 928 -59.50 -9.87 -47.75
C ILE A 928 -59.67 -9.18 -49.10
N GLY A 929 -59.49 -9.95 -50.18
CA GLY A 929 -59.50 -9.47 -51.56
C GLY A 929 -60.90 -9.25 -52.16
N GLU A 930 -61.02 -9.51 -53.48
CA GLU A 930 -61.99 -9.06 -54.50
C GLU A 930 -63.49 -8.90 -54.14
N CYS A 931 -63.97 -9.39 -53.00
CA CYS A 931 -65.37 -9.31 -52.57
C CYS A 931 -65.62 -8.43 -51.33
N GLY A 932 -64.58 -7.88 -50.69
CA GLY A 932 -64.68 -6.93 -49.57
C GLY A 932 -65.13 -7.51 -48.22
N MET A 933 -65.66 -8.75 -48.18
CA MET A 933 -66.15 -9.42 -46.96
C MET A 933 -65.76 -10.91 -46.94
N ALA A 934 -65.72 -11.53 -45.75
CA ALA A 934 -65.31 -12.93 -45.60
C ALA A 934 -66.29 -13.94 -46.21
N MET A 935 -65.81 -14.74 -47.15
CA MET A 935 -66.58 -15.79 -47.84
C MET A 935 -65.97 -17.19 -47.72
N GLU A 936 -64.73 -17.27 -47.26
CA GLU A 936 -64.02 -18.50 -46.98
C GLU A 936 -63.33 -18.41 -45.61
N GLU A 937 -63.37 -19.51 -44.87
CA GLU A 937 -62.63 -19.65 -43.61
C GLU A 937 -61.30 -20.36 -43.90
N THR A 938 -60.20 -19.75 -43.47
CA THR A 938 -58.85 -20.29 -43.62
C THR A 938 -58.12 -20.23 -42.28
N ARG A 939 -56.81 -20.50 -42.27
CA ARG A 939 -55.98 -20.40 -41.06
C ARG A 939 -54.91 -19.35 -41.26
N CYS A 940 -54.69 -18.54 -40.23
CA CYS A 940 -53.60 -17.58 -40.18
C CYS A 940 -52.28 -18.33 -40.41
N PRO A 941 -51.49 -17.95 -41.43
CA PRO A 941 -50.24 -18.65 -41.72
C PRO A 941 -49.22 -18.53 -40.58
N GLU A 942 -49.36 -17.53 -39.70
CA GLU A 942 -48.40 -17.24 -38.63
C GLU A 942 -48.74 -17.92 -37.30
N CYS A 943 -50.02 -17.91 -36.90
CA CYS A 943 -50.44 -18.48 -35.61
C CYS A 943 -51.40 -19.66 -35.72
N GLY A 944 -51.86 -20.00 -36.93
CA GLY A 944 -52.78 -21.11 -37.17
C GLY A 944 -54.23 -20.88 -36.67
N ALA A 945 -54.50 -19.72 -36.06
CA ALA A 945 -55.85 -19.34 -35.64
C ALA A 945 -56.77 -19.24 -36.87
N PRO A 946 -58.05 -19.61 -36.75
CA PRO A 946 -59.00 -19.47 -37.85
C PRO A 946 -59.17 -17.99 -38.21
N VAL A 947 -59.12 -17.68 -39.51
CA VAL A 947 -59.26 -16.32 -40.07
C VAL A 947 -60.18 -16.34 -41.27
N GLY A 948 -60.75 -15.19 -41.63
CA GLY A 948 -61.79 -15.11 -42.66
C GLY A 948 -63.17 -15.39 -42.07
N GLY A 949 -63.94 -16.27 -42.70
CA GLY A 949 -65.30 -16.63 -42.29
C GLY A 949 -66.23 -16.94 -43.47
N ALA A 950 -67.47 -17.33 -43.20
CA ALA A 950 -68.43 -17.75 -44.24
C ALA A 950 -69.68 -16.87 -44.24
N ARG A 951 -70.31 -16.71 -45.41
CA ARG A 951 -71.56 -15.93 -45.59
C ARG A 951 -71.46 -14.48 -45.07
N HIS A 952 -70.34 -13.80 -45.33
CA HIS A 952 -70.05 -12.43 -44.90
C HIS A 952 -69.95 -12.24 -43.37
N GLN A 953 -69.75 -13.30 -42.60
CA GLN A 953 -69.59 -13.24 -41.15
C GLN A 953 -68.18 -13.70 -40.76
N PHE A 954 -67.45 -12.85 -40.03
CA PHE A 954 -66.08 -13.16 -39.62
C PHE A 954 -66.03 -14.18 -38.48
N VAL A 955 -64.93 -14.92 -38.41
CA VAL A 955 -64.62 -15.75 -37.24
C VAL A 955 -64.41 -14.86 -36.00
N GLU A 956 -64.90 -15.33 -34.86
CA GLU A 956 -64.88 -14.60 -33.58
C GLU A 956 -63.46 -14.15 -33.19
N GLY A 957 -63.32 -12.87 -32.82
CA GLY A 957 -62.02 -12.26 -32.49
C GLY A 957 -61.29 -11.58 -33.65
N THR A 958 -61.84 -11.60 -34.86
CA THR A 958 -61.33 -10.81 -36.00
C THR A 958 -61.70 -9.33 -35.85
N VAL A 959 -60.73 -8.42 -35.98
CA VAL A 959 -60.95 -6.96 -35.91
C VAL A 959 -60.29 -6.25 -37.11
N PRO A 960 -60.80 -5.11 -37.59
CA PRO A 960 -60.12 -4.32 -38.63
C PRO A 960 -58.72 -3.86 -38.21
N ASP A 961 -57.78 -3.81 -39.15
CA ASP A 961 -56.42 -3.32 -38.87
C ASP A 961 -56.31 -1.82 -39.17
N GLU A 962 -56.64 -1.00 -38.18
CA GLU A 962 -56.62 0.45 -38.28
C GLU A 962 -55.23 1.02 -38.63
N GLN A 963 -54.14 0.34 -38.26
CA GLN A 963 -52.78 0.81 -38.58
C GLN A 963 -52.48 0.63 -40.07
N MET A 964 -52.83 -0.51 -40.66
CA MET A 964 -52.67 -0.74 -42.10
C MET A 964 -53.64 0.09 -42.95
N GLU A 965 -54.85 0.33 -42.45
CA GLU A 965 -55.84 1.19 -43.11
C GLU A 965 -55.41 2.68 -43.10
N ALA A 966 -54.81 3.17 -42.00
CA ALA A 966 -54.39 4.58 -41.86
C ALA A 966 -53.12 4.96 -42.66
N ILE A 967 -52.39 3.99 -43.21
CA ILE A 967 -51.21 4.24 -44.05
C ILE A 967 -51.67 4.74 -45.42
N ASN A 968 -51.57 6.05 -45.66
CA ASN A 968 -51.75 6.69 -46.97
C ASN A 968 -50.43 6.86 -47.74
#